data_AF-A0AA40I6D9-F1
#
_entry.id   AF-A0AA40I6D9-F1
#
_cell.length_a   1.000
_cell.length_b   1.000
_cell.length_c   1.000
_cell.angle_alpha   90.00
_cell.angle_beta   90.00
_cell.angle_gamma   90.00
#
_symmetry.space_group_name_H-M   'P 1'
#
loop_
_entity.id
_entity.type
_entity.pdbx_description
1 polymer ?
#
loop_
_entity_poly.entity_id
_entity_poly.type
_entity_poly.pdbx_seq_one_letter_code
_entity_poly.pdbx_strand_id
1 'polypeptide(L)'
;MMMQVFHTTPSRSGPLSSVGRRKGGSGLEWKGGFGQSEGSASSQGKEGPFWHKSSCIGLLFGIETEPIPEDIEDPKAYSIENARKKREHDRLMKEVEEMKAKKREQLKALRNRYQRLLEMNEELPKHMQFKRTDFNIDSKIRAEMNRKTAHKIQQVEKELAWEKEKHELGLKKLEKRFRDSLEGDTIVVHAIQSDHKITSYRLVKPSKYFKSKRPSQSDRRASKLERYEKEGTGRKDSQKETGGDTSVPEESIIEKGKLFRPKTLSQIMIENQIEKTKKLILKAERAQQKIQQRNKEWEELYKSKPADDYEDPKDVQAIKEAQVFMGDFNLKTAPDYKIPEHMRINAAKKEEELGQLDSMTHSKKMYLNKSILSLRDLKVAVIEEIQCLVQELKNIQSTLHISKHIPIPQIPHIHPEEVPEKRFHYDEEILLAFKQQRMKNEDEKPPSVEQAGPVGSGGGFLRSSYAKDGDLTTRESLSRASRTSAFSLDLPKSSEFERADPIDVEMEIIKRKEIKNIYMQQYLANRIKELIVTFDAELHLLRHQKLKLDIQMKLSDLNHVTLFQEMLLLKNFEKQENILQERVNSLDKEEQEMQWRINESMKEMEEKKNEITRLQDQEKALYATFIAAVGENNKFANFLMKVLKKRMKRAKKKEVEGDAEEDEESEESSEEESSLESDEDESISEDEVFDDSICPTNCDVGLFELALQLREKRLDIEEALVEEKKILDNLKKEYDTLSKKVKIVATNLNAAEEDLEAYQREKQQQLNEILVVIPLKLHQIEHVVFGEIPTDLSGTLVFSNHSLSRLQGRIVQLQEENSKQQKLNKEWRERRKQLIREKREMAKTIHKMEETVRDLMISKFGRVIDLAALQTLSVNTTLEELRIKKLRKELTNAKEIKQWEEKIAQVRWELMMKTKEHTKKLHQMNDLCIEKKKLDSRLNTLQNQQGNAFQGPRKADIVAREKVTQLIRLQAEKILALKHEISILRKKGGIILPPIKFPSERRTDEAF
;
A
#
# COMPACT_ATOMS: atom_id res chain seq x y z
N MET A 1 40.99 -33.57 -19.49
CA MET A 1 42.22 -34.03 -20.14
C MET A 1 42.46 -33.13 -21.35
N MET A 2 43.58 -32.38 -21.36
CA MET A 2 44.12 -31.56 -22.49
C MET A 2 43.24 -30.37 -22.98
N MET A 3 43.76 -29.19 -23.40
CA MET A 3 44.95 -28.77 -24.19
C MET A 3 44.80 -29.05 -25.70
N GLN A 4 45.25 -28.22 -26.66
CA GLN A 4 46.02 -26.94 -26.69
C GLN A 4 45.65 -26.17 -28.02
N VAL A 5 45.48 -24.83 -28.12
CA VAL A 5 46.45 -23.68 -28.24
C VAL A 5 46.94 -23.36 -29.69
N PHE A 6 47.38 -22.11 -29.92
CA PHE A 6 47.92 -21.43 -31.14
C PHE A 6 46.88 -20.76 -32.08
N HIS A 7 46.80 -19.40 -32.19
CA HIS A 7 47.70 -18.38 -32.82
C HIS A 7 47.41 -18.19 -34.32
N THR A 8 47.38 -16.99 -34.93
CA THR A 8 48.28 -15.81 -34.79
C THR A 8 47.59 -14.41 -34.91
N THR A 9 48.43 -13.36 -34.86
CA THR A 9 48.26 -11.89 -34.98
C THR A 9 47.69 -11.38 -36.32
N PRO A 10 47.39 -10.07 -36.56
CA PRO A 10 47.93 -8.83 -35.93
C PRO A 10 46.86 -7.74 -35.60
N SER A 11 47.10 -6.48 -35.21
CA SER A 11 48.29 -5.67 -34.82
C SER A 11 47.85 -4.44 -33.99
N ARG A 12 48.72 -3.85 -33.14
CA ARG A 12 48.57 -2.48 -32.60
C ARG A 12 49.90 -1.94 -32.03
N SER A 13 50.17 -0.64 -32.18
CA SER A 13 51.31 0.08 -31.58
C SER A 13 50.86 1.03 -30.45
N GLY A 14 51.79 1.39 -29.55
CA GLY A 14 51.63 2.39 -28.47
C GLY A 14 52.91 3.25 -28.38
N PRO A 15 53.48 3.56 -27.19
CA PRO A 15 52.91 3.55 -25.82
C PRO A 15 53.39 4.78 -24.97
N LEU A 16 53.32 4.69 -23.62
CA LEU A 16 54.04 5.53 -22.60
C LEU A 16 53.54 6.99 -22.42
N SER A 17 53.72 7.71 -21.29
CA SER A 17 54.05 7.42 -19.87
C SER A 17 53.96 8.75 -19.07
N SER A 18 53.70 8.86 -17.76
CA SER A 18 53.20 7.96 -16.68
C SER A 18 52.76 8.82 -15.46
N VAL A 19 52.56 8.26 -14.26
CA VAL A 19 52.12 8.97 -13.03
C VAL A 19 53.15 8.81 -11.90
N GLY A 20 53.28 9.81 -11.00
CA GLY A 20 53.77 9.54 -9.63
C GLY A 20 54.23 10.73 -8.78
N ARG A 21 53.82 10.75 -7.49
CA ARG A 21 54.69 10.64 -6.29
C ARG A 21 53.96 10.92 -4.96
N ARG A 22 54.46 10.37 -3.85
CA ARG A 22 54.10 10.72 -2.46
C ARG A 22 55.26 10.37 -1.50
N LYS A 23 55.38 11.15 -0.41
CA LYS A 23 56.12 10.94 0.87
C LYS A 23 57.68 10.88 0.88
N GLY A 24 58.23 11.47 1.95
CA GLY A 24 59.57 11.21 2.55
C GLY A 24 60.74 12.03 1.98
N GLY A 25 61.59 12.70 2.77
CA GLY A 25 61.56 12.95 4.23
C GLY A 25 62.84 13.69 4.73
N SER A 26 62.74 14.40 5.86
CA SER A 26 63.80 14.84 6.81
C SER A 26 65.28 15.05 6.36
N GLY A 27 65.89 16.21 6.68
CA GLY A 27 67.35 16.30 6.73
C GLY A 27 68.02 17.69 6.83
N LEU A 28 68.02 18.29 8.03
CA LEU A 28 69.05 19.17 8.63
C LEU A 28 69.67 20.39 7.90
N GLU A 29 70.19 21.31 8.72
CA GLU A 29 71.04 22.45 8.35
C GLU A 29 72.46 21.99 7.95
N TRP A 30 73.29 22.89 7.38
CA TRP A 30 74.46 23.45 8.08
C TRP A 30 75.14 24.59 7.29
N LYS A 31 76.12 25.25 7.93
CA LYS A 31 76.88 26.40 7.44
C LYS A 31 78.00 25.99 6.46
N GLY A 32 78.40 26.91 5.57
CA GLY A 32 79.67 26.82 4.84
C GLY A 32 79.81 27.90 3.77
N GLY A 33 80.84 28.74 3.84
CA GLY A 33 81.20 29.68 2.78
C GLY A 33 82.23 29.08 1.81
N PHE A 34 82.50 29.75 0.69
CA PHE A 34 83.63 29.44 -0.19
C PHE A 34 84.55 30.65 -0.33
N GLY A 35 85.86 30.41 -0.16
CA GLY A 35 86.93 31.39 -0.32
C GLY A 35 87.58 31.35 -1.71
N GLN A 36 88.75 31.98 -1.81
CA GLN A 36 89.58 32.08 -3.02
C GLN A 36 90.69 31.01 -3.05
N SER A 37 91.53 31.07 -4.09
CA SER A 37 92.75 30.27 -4.37
C SER A 37 92.49 28.82 -4.85
N GLU A 38 93.36 28.18 -5.64
CA GLU A 38 94.70 28.55 -6.16
C GLU A 38 94.91 27.91 -7.56
N GLY A 39 95.60 28.53 -8.52
CA GLY A 39 96.97 28.14 -8.93
C GLY A 39 97.01 27.17 -10.14
N SER A 40 98.02 27.04 -11.00
CA SER A 40 99.27 27.81 -11.22
C SER A 40 99.96 27.44 -12.57
N ALA A 41 100.88 28.31 -13.02
CA ALA A 41 102.09 28.02 -13.84
C ALA A 41 102.07 27.90 -15.40
N SER A 42 103.24 28.27 -15.98
CA SER A 42 103.79 27.98 -17.34
C SER A 42 103.30 28.81 -18.54
N SER A 43 104.13 29.27 -19.51
CA SER A 43 105.59 29.52 -19.61
C SER A 43 105.93 30.31 -20.89
N GLN A 44 106.95 31.19 -20.86
CA GLN A 44 107.70 31.78 -22.01
C GLN A 44 106.91 32.66 -23.03
N GLY A 45 107.48 33.71 -23.66
CA GLY A 45 108.77 34.38 -23.42
C GLY A 45 109.17 35.38 -24.53
N LYS A 46 110.25 36.15 -24.24
CA LYS A 46 111.14 36.93 -25.16
C LYS A 46 110.71 38.28 -25.80
N GLU A 47 111.66 39.22 -25.63
CA GLU A 47 112.14 40.28 -26.56
C GLU A 47 111.34 41.60 -26.77
N GLY A 48 112.09 42.72 -26.66
CA GLY A 48 111.72 44.10 -27.06
C GLY A 48 112.50 44.50 -28.34
N PRO A 49 113.27 45.62 -28.39
CA PRO A 49 113.45 46.73 -27.42
C PRO A 49 113.46 48.14 -28.12
N PHE A 50 114.17 49.13 -27.52
CA PHE A 50 114.45 50.52 -27.96
C PHE A 50 113.35 51.57 -27.71
N TRP A 51 113.58 52.70 -27.01
CA TRP A 51 114.66 53.75 -27.06
C TRP A 51 114.51 54.66 -28.31
N HIS A 52 114.75 55.98 -28.30
CA HIS A 52 115.38 56.87 -27.29
C HIS A 52 115.09 58.36 -27.58
N LYS A 53 115.36 59.22 -26.58
CA LYS A 53 115.72 60.67 -26.68
C LYS A 53 114.58 61.66 -27.04
N SER A 54 114.59 62.94 -26.68
CA SER A 54 115.19 63.78 -25.59
C SER A 54 115.42 65.20 -26.14
N SER A 55 115.15 66.21 -25.28
CA SER A 55 115.88 67.49 -25.15
C SER A 55 115.20 68.80 -25.61
N CYS A 56 115.65 69.89 -24.96
CA CYS A 56 115.44 71.33 -25.22
C CYS A 56 114.02 71.89 -24.96
N ILE A 57 113.76 72.74 -23.95
CA ILE A 57 114.24 74.13 -23.64
C ILE A 57 113.40 75.20 -24.36
N GLY A 58 112.74 76.11 -23.62
CA GLY A 58 111.90 77.19 -24.17
C GLY A 58 111.14 78.04 -23.13
N LEU A 59 111.81 79.03 -22.55
CA LEU A 59 111.41 80.01 -21.51
C LEU A 59 110.06 80.77 -21.66
N LEU A 60 109.45 81.13 -20.50
CA LEU A 60 108.51 82.24 -20.19
C LEU A 60 107.16 82.28 -20.98
N PHE A 61 106.03 82.73 -20.45
CA PHE A 61 105.74 83.78 -19.44
C PHE A 61 104.45 83.45 -18.65
N GLY A 62 104.16 84.21 -17.58
CA GLY A 62 102.81 84.29 -16.98
C GLY A 62 102.69 83.70 -15.56
N ILE A 63 102.84 84.56 -14.55
CA ILE A 63 102.40 84.29 -13.18
C ILE A 63 101.18 85.18 -12.93
N GLU A 64 100.04 84.58 -12.63
CA GLU A 64 98.95 85.24 -11.89
C GLU A 64 98.63 84.39 -10.66
N THR A 65 98.43 85.06 -9.53
CA THR A 65 98.33 84.43 -8.21
C THR A 65 96.87 84.24 -7.82
N GLU A 66 96.37 82.99 -7.83
CA GLU A 66 95.14 82.67 -7.11
C GLU A 66 95.43 82.64 -5.59
N PRO A 67 94.52 83.19 -4.75
CA PRO A 67 94.73 83.28 -3.30
C PRO A 67 94.59 81.91 -2.62
N ILE A 68 95.07 81.85 -1.37
CA ILE A 68 94.84 80.71 -0.46
C ILE A 68 93.32 80.55 -0.27
N PRO A 69 92.75 79.33 -0.43
CA PRO A 69 91.30 79.14 -0.26
C PRO A 69 90.82 79.41 1.16
N GLU A 70 89.64 79.99 1.29
CA GLU A 70 88.85 79.94 2.52
C GLU A 70 88.27 78.53 2.69
N ASP A 71 88.25 78.01 3.93
CA ASP A 71 87.76 76.67 4.22
C ASP A 71 86.23 76.57 4.05
N ILE A 72 85.77 75.42 3.54
CA ILE A 72 84.37 75.25 3.12
C ILE A 72 83.53 74.72 4.28
N GLU A 73 82.83 75.62 4.98
CA GLU A 73 82.01 75.28 6.17
C GLU A 73 80.67 74.57 5.87
N ASP A 74 80.25 74.42 4.61
CA ASP A 74 79.01 73.70 4.25
C ASP A 74 79.22 72.16 4.22
N PRO A 75 78.61 71.38 5.15
CA PRO A 75 78.79 69.92 5.21
C PRO A 75 78.14 69.15 4.04
N LYS A 76 77.51 69.82 3.07
CA LYS A 76 77.06 69.22 1.80
C LYS A 76 77.92 69.61 0.59
N ALA A 77 78.91 70.48 0.75
CA ALA A 77 79.84 70.80 -0.32
C ALA A 77 80.74 69.59 -0.66
N TYR A 78 81.06 69.42 -1.95
CA TYR A 78 82.06 68.45 -2.35
C TYR A 78 83.45 68.97 -1.98
N SER A 79 84.20 68.19 -1.18
CA SER A 79 85.66 68.36 -1.00
C SER A 79 86.36 68.64 -2.34
N ILE A 80 87.38 69.50 -2.34
CA ILE A 80 88.05 70.04 -3.54
C ILE A 80 88.46 68.92 -4.54
N GLU A 81 88.95 67.79 -4.05
CA GLU A 81 89.25 66.63 -4.91
C GLU A 81 87.99 66.02 -5.57
N ASN A 82 86.90 65.88 -4.82
CA ASN A 82 85.64 65.33 -5.33
C ASN A 82 84.96 66.30 -6.29
N ALA A 83 85.05 67.61 -6.04
CA ALA A 83 84.62 68.64 -6.98
C ALA A 83 85.44 68.58 -8.28
N ARG A 84 86.76 68.37 -8.20
CA ARG A 84 87.63 68.17 -9.36
C ARG A 84 87.29 66.89 -10.13
N LYS A 85 87.23 65.73 -9.45
CA LYS A 85 86.87 64.43 -10.04
C LYS A 85 85.49 64.49 -10.71
N LYS A 86 84.51 65.16 -10.08
CA LYS A 86 83.19 65.39 -10.68
C LYS A 86 83.25 66.31 -11.90
N ARG A 87 83.99 67.42 -11.85
CA ARG A 87 84.16 68.33 -13.01
C ARG A 87 84.85 67.66 -14.20
N GLU A 88 85.85 66.80 -13.95
CA GLU A 88 86.51 65.99 -14.97
C GLU A 88 85.57 64.90 -15.53
N HIS A 89 84.74 64.27 -14.69
CA HIS A 89 83.69 63.34 -15.12
C HIS A 89 82.58 64.03 -15.94
N ASP A 90 82.07 65.18 -15.50
CA ASP A 90 81.05 65.97 -16.19
C ASP A 90 81.57 66.49 -17.55
N ARG A 91 82.87 66.81 -17.64
CA ARG A 91 83.55 67.13 -18.90
C ARG A 91 83.61 65.90 -19.82
N LEU A 92 84.06 64.75 -19.34
CA LEU A 92 84.07 63.50 -20.10
C LEU A 92 82.66 63.12 -20.58
N MET A 93 81.64 63.32 -19.74
CA MET A 93 80.24 63.08 -20.10
C MET A 93 79.76 64.03 -21.19
N LYS A 94 80.11 65.33 -21.15
CA LYS A 94 79.83 66.27 -22.25
C LYS A 94 80.53 65.89 -23.55
N GLU A 95 81.83 65.57 -23.52
CA GLU A 95 82.58 65.14 -24.71
C GLU A 95 82.00 63.83 -25.30
N VAL A 96 81.56 62.90 -24.44
CA VAL A 96 80.83 61.69 -24.83
C VAL A 96 79.43 62.00 -25.39
N GLU A 97 78.72 62.99 -24.85
CA GLU A 97 77.39 63.41 -25.33
C GLU A 97 77.43 64.14 -26.67
N GLU A 98 78.45 64.96 -26.91
CA GLU A 98 78.77 65.52 -28.21
C GLU A 98 79.09 64.42 -29.23
N MET A 99 79.92 63.45 -28.87
CA MET A 99 80.22 62.32 -29.76
C MET A 99 78.98 61.47 -30.03
N LYS A 100 78.10 61.28 -29.03
CA LYS A 100 76.75 60.71 -29.22
C LYS A 100 75.86 61.60 -30.09
N ALA A 101 75.97 62.93 -30.05
CA ALA A 101 75.21 63.86 -30.90
C ALA A 101 75.67 63.76 -32.37
N LYS A 102 76.98 63.91 -32.63
CA LYS A 102 77.63 63.72 -33.93
C LYS A 102 77.29 62.34 -34.53
N LYS A 103 77.23 61.27 -33.72
CA LYS A 103 76.77 59.94 -34.16
C LYS A 103 75.26 59.84 -34.41
N ARG A 104 74.42 60.53 -33.64
CA ARG A 104 72.96 60.63 -33.90
C ARG A 104 72.67 61.36 -35.21
N GLU A 105 73.43 62.41 -35.53
CA GLU A 105 73.34 63.14 -36.81
C GLU A 105 73.76 62.26 -37.99
N GLN A 106 74.89 61.55 -37.89
CA GLN A 106 75.31 60.57 -38.90
C GLN A 106 74.23 59.50 -39.14
N LEU A 107 73.61 58.98 -38.07
CA LEU A 107 72.48 58.04 -38.18
C LEU A 107 71.22 58.67 -38.80
N LYS A 108 70.92 59.94 -38.51
CA LYS A 108 69.80 60.69 -39.12
C LYS A 108 70.03 60.88 -40.62
N ALA A 109 71.24 61.26 -41.04
CA ALA A 109 71.61 61.39 -42.45
C ALA A 109 71.50 60.04 -43.19
N LEU A 110 71.97 58.95 -42.59
CA LEU A 110 71.85 57.60 -43.16
C LEU A 110 70.39 57.14 -43.28
N ARG A 111 69.55 57.38 -42.26
CA ARG A 111 68.10 57.11 -42.34
C ARG A 111 67.43 57.91 -43.45
N ASN A 112 67.72 59.20 -43.58
CA ASN A 112 67.18 60.05 -44.64
C ASN A 112 67.68 59.68 -46.05
N ARG A 113 68.80 58.93 -46.16
CA ARG A 113 69.26 58.35 -47.43
C ARG A 113 68.58 57.01 -47.72
N TYR A 114 68.37 56.18 -46.71
CA TYR A 114 67.64 54.91 -46.85
C TYR A 114 66.17 55.12 -47.19
N GLN A 115 65.51 56.11 -46.56
CA GLN A 115 64.12 56.49 -46.85
C GLN A 115 63.93 56.87 -48.34
N ARG A 116 64.83 57.70 -48.88
CA ARG A 116 64.84 58.04 -50.32
C ARG A 116 65.07 56.85 -51.25
N LEU A 117 65.82 55.84 -50.81
CA LEU A 117 65.99 54.60 -51.58
C LEU A 117 64.74 53.70 -51.57
N LEU A 118 63.85 53.84 -50.58
CA LEU A 118 62.54 53.18 -50.59
C LEU A 118 61.56 53.96 -51.48
N GLU A 119 61.54 55.29 -51.39
CA GLU A 119 60.72 56.16 -52.24
C GLU A 119 61.03 55.93 -53.73
N MET A 120 62.30 56.00 -54.13
CA MET A 120 62.75 55.67 -55.49
C MET A 120 62.46 54.22 -55.93
N ASN A 121 62.18 53.30 -55.00
CA ASN A 121 61.81 51.92 -55.31
C ASN A 121 60.30 51.73 -55.41
N GLU A 122 59.50 52.54 -54.73
CA GLU A 122 58.03 52.56 -54.82
C GLU A 122 57.55 53.29 -56.08
N GLU A 123 58.34 54.24 -56.61
CA GLU A 123 58.15 54.88 -57.93
C GLU A 123 58.34 53.93 -59.13
N LEU A 124 59.06 52.81 -58.97
CA LEU A 124 59.30 51.86 -60.06
C LEU A 124 58.05 51.02 -60.39
N PRO A 125 57.85 50.57 -61.65
CA PRO A 125 56.79 49.65 -62.02
C PRO A 125 56.81 48.37 -61.18
N LYS A 126 55.64 47.86 -60.77
CA LYS A 126 55.47 46.74 -59.80
C LYS A 126 56.28 45.46 -60.05
N HIS A 127 56.78 45.23 -61.27
CA HIS A 127 57.60 44.07 -61.63
C HIS A 127 59.13 44.33 -61.53
N MET A 128 59.55 45.59 -61.34
CA MET A 128 60.94 46.02 -61.16
C MET A 128 61.26 46.45 -59.70
N GLN A 129 60.25 46.51 -58.82
CA GLN A 129 60.43 46.90 -57.42
C GLN A 129 61.20 45.81 -56.65
N PHE A 130 62.29 46.19 -55.99
CA PHE A 130 63.01 45.33 -55.07
C PHE A 130 62.18 45.07 -53.80
N LYS A 131 62.24 43.85 -53.27
CA LYS A 131 61.52 43.47 -52.05
C LYS A 131 62.27 43.94 -50.81
N ARG A 132 61.56 44.12 -49.68
CA ARG A 132 62.18 44.47 -48.38
C ARG A 132 63.16 43.42 -47.83
N THR A 133 63.21 42.24 -48.44
CA THR A 133 64.23 41.19 -48.26
C THR A 133 65.55 41.50 -48.93
N ASP A 134 65.54 42.27 -50.02
CA ASP A 134 66.67 42.38 -50.96
C ASP A 134 67.59 43.53 -50.53
N PHE A 135 67.03 44.52 -49.84
CA PHE A 135 67.76 45.51 -49.02
C PHE A 135 68.40 44.91 -47.74
N ASN A 136 68.83 43.64 -47.76
CA ASN A 136 69.65 43.01 -46.72
C ASN A 136 71.12 42.98 -47.16
N ILE A 137 71.96 43.75 -46.46
CA ILE A 137 73.42 43.67 -46.65
C ILE A 137 73.99 42.43 -45.92
N ASP A 138 73.42 42.06 -44.76
CA ASP A 138 73.76 40.82 -44.05
C ASP A 138 72.52 40.21 -43.36
N SER A 139 72.25 38.95 -43.68
CA SER A 139 71.17 38.16 -43.09
C SER A 139 71.44 37.81 -41.62
N LYS A 140 72.71 37.64 -41.20
CA LYS A 140 73.09 37.38 -39.80
C LYS A 140 72.79 38.59 -38.93
N ILE A 141 73.15 39.79 -39.37
CA ILE A 141 72.84 41.03 -38.64
C ILE A 141 71.32 41.26 -38.55
N ARG A 142 70.53 41.02 -39.61
CA ARG A 142 69.06 41.11 -39.48
C ARG A 142 68.50 40.00 -38.58
N ALA A 143 69.02 38.78 -38.63
CA ALA A 143 68.60 37.70 -37.72
C ALA A 143 68.92 38.01 -36.26
N GLU A 144 70.11 38.57 -35.97
CA GLU A 144 70.47 39.06 -34.63
C GLU A 144 69.60 40.22 -34.18
N MET A 145 69.31 41.18 -35.05
CA MET A 145 68.43 42.31 -34.76
C MET A 145 67.00 41.83 -34.46
N ASN A 146 66.50 40.87 -35.24
CA ASN A 146 65.21 40.22 -35.00
C ASN A 146 65.22 39.45 -33.68
N ARG A 147 66.29 38.70 -33.36
CA ARG A 147 66.44 38.00 -32.07
C ARG A 147 66.49 38.98 -30.89
N LYS A 148 67.27 40.06 -30.99
CA LYS A 148 67.36 41.13 -29.99
C LYS A 148 66.02 41.87 -29.83
N THR A 149 65.25 42.01 -30.91
CA THR A 149 63.90 42.59 -30.87
C THR A 149 62.89 41.63 -30.23
N ALA A 150 62.91 40.35 -30.58
CA ALA A 150 62.08 39.32 -29.96
C ALA A 150 62.39 39.14 -28.45
N HIS A 151 63.67 39.19 -28.05
CA HIS A 151 64.05 39.15 -26.63
C HIS A 151 63.56 40.41 -25.87
N LYS A 152 63.56 41.59 -26.52
CA LYS A 152 62.95 42.81 -25.94
C LYS A 152 61.43 42.72 -25.84
N ILE A 153 60.75 42.17 -26.85
CA ILE A 153 59.31 41.91 -26.81
C ILE A 153 59.00 40.95 -25.67
N GLN A 154 59.71 39.83 -25.56
CA GLN A 154 59.57 38.86 -24.46
C GLN A 154 59.92 39.43 -23.07
N GLN A 155 60.76 40.47 -23.01
CA GLN A 155 61.02 41.19 -21.77
C GLN A 155 59.82 42.08 -21.40
N VAL A 156 59.33 42.89 -22.34
CA VAL A 156 58.15 43.76 -22.15
C VAL A 156 56.89 42.92 -21.87
N GLU A 157 56.74 41.75 -22.50
CA GLU A 157 55.67 40.79 -22.21
C GLU A 157 55.73 40.26 -20.77
N LYS A 158 56.93 40.09 -20.19
CA LYS A 158 57.10 39.69 -18.79
C LYS A 158 56.87 40.84 -17.81
N GLU A 159 57.33 42.04 -18.16
CA GLU A 159 57.10 43.26 -17.38
C GLU A 159 55.60 43.60 -17.32
N LEU A 160 54.89 43.50 -18.45
CA LEU A 160 53.44 43.70 -18.55
C LEU A 160 52.59 42.47 -18.19
N ALA A 161 53.20 41.30 -17.91
CA ALA A 161 52.45 40.06 -17.65
C ALA A 161 51.45 40.20 -16.50
N TRP A 162 51.84 40.91 -15.43
CA TRP A 162 50.98 41.15 -14.28
C TRP A 162 49.81 42.10 -14.61
N GLU A 163 50.06 43.15 -15.38
CA GLU A 163 49.00 44.07 -15.81
C GLU A 163 48.01 43.36 -16.75
N LYS A 164 48.53 42.55 -17.69
CA LYS A 164 47.71 41.71 -18.56
C LYS A 164 46.83 40.76 -17.77
N GLU A 165 47.38 39.95 -16.85
CA GLU A 165 46.58 39.02 -16.05
C GLU A 165 45.60 39.75 -15.13
N LYS A 166 45.98 40.91 -14.56
CA LYS A 166 45.09 41.77 -13.76
C LYS A 166 43.89 42.25 -14.57
N HIS A 167 44.10 42.71 -15.80
CA HIS A 167 43.03 43.18 -16.69
C HIS A 167 42.19 42.03 -17.24
N GLU A 168 42.81 40.90 -17.61
CA GLU A 168 42.10 39.68 -18.01
C GLU A 168 41.24 39.12 -16.87
N LEU A 169 41.77 39.02 -15.64
CA LEU A 169 41.02 38.59 -14.46
C LEU A 169 39.88 39.58 -14.14
N GLY A 170 40.11 40.88 -14.37
CA GLY A 170 39.07 41.91 -14.30
C GLY A 170 37.93 41.66 -15.28
N LEU A 171 38.25 41.41 -16.56
CA LEU A 171 37.28 41.07 -17.61
C LEU A 171 36.52 39.78 -17.26
N LYS A 172 37.24 38.69 -16.94
CA LYS A 172 36.69 37.39 -16.53
C LYS A 172 35.75 37.52 -15.30
N LYS A 173 35.98 38.48 -14.39
CA LYS A 173 35.09 38.78 -13.26
C LYS A 173 33.84 39.58 -13.67
N LEU A 174 33.96 40.51 -14.62
CA LEU A 174 32.83 41.26 -15.16
C LEU A 174 31.90 40.36 -15.98
N GLU A 175 32.45 39.51 -16.85
CA GLU A 175 31.71 38.52 -17.64
C GLU A 175 30.94 37.55 -16.72
N LYS A 176 31.59 37.01 -15.70
CA LYS A 176 30.96 36.16 -14.67
C LYS A 176 29.81 36.83 -13.92
N ARG A 177 29.86 38.16 -13.72
CA ARG A 177 28.82 38.91 -13.02
C ARG A 177 27.64 39.30 -13.91
N PHE A 178 27.89 39.62 -15.18
CA PHE A 178 26.90 40.28 -16.04
C PHE A 178 26.45 39.48 -17.27
N ARG A 179 27.27 38.56 -17.77
CA ARG A 179 27.03 37.80 -19.02
C ARG A 179 26.80 36.30 -18.76
N ASP A 180 27.52 35.68 -17.84
CA ASP A 180 27.43 34.24 -17.56
C ASP A 180 26.05 33.75 -17.09
N SER A 181 25.20 34.64 -16.55
CA SER A 181 23.82 34.32 -16.18
C SER A 181 22.85 34.31 -17.37
N LEU A 182 23.24 34.86 -18.52
CA LEU A 182 22.44 34.94 -19.74
C LEU A 182 22.78 33.81 -20.72
N GLU A 183 21.87 33.54 -21.64
CA GLU A 183 22.09 32.58 -22.74
C GLU A 183 22.65 33.25 -24.01
N GLY A 184 22.40 34.55 -24.18
CA GLY A 184 22.90 35.34 -25.30
C GLY A 184 22.60 36.83 -25.12
N ASP A 185 23.23 37.66 -25.93
CA ASP A 185 23.04 39.11 -25.90
C ASP A 185 21.71 39.52 -26.57
N THR A 186 21.23 40.72 -26.27
CA THR A 186 20.00 41.26 -26.89
C THR A 186 20.33 41.84 -28.27
N ILE A 187 19.52 41.46 -29.27
CA ILE A 187 19.67 41.83 -30.69
C ILE A 187 18.50 42.74 -31.07
N VAL A 188 18.77 43.79 -31.85
CA VAL A 188 17.75 44.76 -32.30
C VAL A 188 17.75 44.84 -33.82
N VAL A 189 16.82 44.14 -34.48
CA VAL A 189 16.69 44.15 -35.94
C VAL A 189 15.82 45.32 -36.38
N HIS A 190 16.36 46.18 -37.24
CA HIS A 190 15.68 47.32 -37.85
C HIS A 190 15.18 46.95 -39.25
N ALA A 191 14.05 47.54 -39.64
CA ALA A 191 13.59 47.60 -41.03
C ALA A 191 14.56 48.40 -41.92
N ILE A 192 14.32 48.35 -43.23
CA ILE A 192 15.16 48.97 -44.26
C ILE A 192 14.56 50.28 -44.78
N GLN A 193 13.22 50.40 -44.87
CA GLN A 193 12.54 51.64 -45.28
C GLN A 193 11.87 52.40 -44.13
N SER A 194 11.67 51.77 -42.97
CA SER A 194 10.90 52.33 -41.85
C SER A 194 11.65 52.31 -40.52
N ASP A 195 11.29 53.21 -39.60
CA ASP A 195 11.87 53.29 -38.24
C ASP A 195 11.44 52.13 -37.31
N HIS A 196 10.99 51.02 -37.89
CA HIS A 196 10.46 49.88 -37.16
C HIS A 196 11.56 48.92 -36.75
N LYS A 197 11.51 48.46 -35.49
CA LYS A 197 12.51 47.56 -34.93
C LYS A 197 11.89 46.47 -34.05
N ILE A 198 12.55 45.32 -34.01
CA ILE A 198 12.23 44.18 -33.15
C ILE A 198 13.43 43.87 -32.27
N THR A 199 13.20 43.77 -30.96
CA THR A 199 14.19 43.33 -29.99
C THR A 199 14.01 41.84 -29.64
N SER A 200 15.09 41.08 -29.50
CA SER A 200 15.03 39.77 -28.86
C SER A 200 14.70 39.89 -27.36
N TYR A 201 14.21 38.81 -26.75
CA TYR A 201 14.08 38.71 -25.30
C TYR A 201 15.44 38.44 -24.66
N ARG A 202 15.73 39.12 -23.55
CA ARG A 202 16.87 38.77 -22.69
C ARG A 202 16.58 37.46 -21.96
N LEU A 203 17.19 36.37 -22.42
CA LEU A 203 17.09 35.05 -21.79
C LEU A 203 18.14 34.91 -20.67
N VAL A 204 17.65 34.60 -19.47
CA VAL A 204 18.44 34.11 -18.34
C VAL A 204 18.47 32.58 -18.44
N LYS A 205 19.61 31.97 -18.10
CA LYS A 205 19.74 30.50 -18.05
C LYS A 205 18.67 29.89 -17.13
N PRO A 206 18.12 28.71 -17.45
CA PRO A 206 16.97 28.13 -16.75
C PRO A 206 17.17 28.01 -15.24
N SER A 207 16.11 28.30 -14.49
CA SER A 207 16.12 28.33 -13.03
C SER A 207 16.38 26.95 -12.41
N LYS A 208 16.59 26.91 -11.08
CA LYS A 208 16.65 25.65 -10.34
C LYS A 208 15.35 24.83 -10.46
N TYR A 209 14.20 25.49 -10.67
CA TYR A 209 12.88 24.87 -10.76
C TYR A 209 12.63 24.21 -12.12
N PHE A 210 13.26 24.71 -13.20
CA PHE A 210 13.19 24.14 -14.56
C PHE A 210 13.58 22.65 -14.62
N LYS A 211 14.42 22.17 -13.69
CA LYS A 211 14.83 20.76 -13.60
C LYS A 211 14.01 19.93 -12.60
N SER A 212 12.93 20.47 -12.03
CA SER A 212 12.12 19.78 -11.02
C SER A 212 11.15 18.73 -11.58
N LYS A 213 11.65 17.85 -12.46
CA LYS A 213 11.30 16.42 -12.34
C LYS A 213 12.06 15.83 -11.15
N ARG A 214 11.75 16.31 -9.93
CA ARG A 214 11.82 15.42 -8.77
C ARG A 214 10.86 14.27 -9.06
N PRO A 215 11.16 13.01 -8.68
CA PRO A 215 10.09 12.04 -8.55
C PRO A 215 9.04 12.65 -7.61
N SER A 216 7.79 12.66 -8.04
CA SER A 216 6.68 13.20 -7.26
C SER A 216 6.63 12.51 -5.91
N GLN A 217 6.24 13.23 -4.85
CA GLN A 217 5.86 12.58 -3.59
C GLN A 217 4.48 11.88 -3.71
N SER A 218 4.20 11.27 -4.86
CA SER A 218 3.16 10.25 -5.05
C SER A 218 3.40 9.03 -4.15
N ASP A 219 4.65 8.79 -3.74
CA ASP A 219 5.01 7.76 -2.76
C ASP A 219 4.57 8.13 -1.32
N ARG A 220 4.11 9.38 -1.07
CA ARG A 220 3.43 9.75 0.18
C ARG A 220 1.95 9.31 0.17
N ARG A 221 1.79 7.99 0.15
CA ARG A 221 0.60 7.19 0.46
C ARG A 221 -0.64 7.42 -0.41
N ALA A 222 -1.11 6.32 -0.99
CA ALA A 222 -2.47 6.13 -1.45
C ALA A 222 -3.52 6.63 -0.42
N SER A 223 -4.62 7.19 -0.92
CA SER A 223 -5.77 7.61 -0.10
C SER A 223 -6.48 6.42 0.57
N LYS A 224 -7.40 6.72 1.51
CA LYS A 224 -8.33 5.70 2.05
C LYS A 224 -9.06 4.94 0.92
N LEU A 225 -9.35 5.60 -0.21
CA LEU A 225 -10.01 5.00 -1.37
C LEU A 225 -9.12 4.02 -2.16
N GLU A 226 -7.88 4.39 -2.49
CA GLU A 226 -6.95 3.49 -3.24
C GLU A 226 -6.54 2.25 -2.43
N ARG A 227 -6.61 2.29 -1.09
CA ARG A 227 -6.28 1.11 -0.26
C ARG A 227 -7.28 -0.03 -0.49
N TYR A 228 -8.57 0.28 -0.59
CA TYR A 228 -9.61 -0.73 -0.87
C TYR A 228 -9.49 -1.39 -2.26
N GLU A 229 -9.05 -0.66 -3.28
CA GLU A 229 -8.91 -1.22 -4.64
C GLU A 229 -7.74 -2.21 -4.79
N LYS A 230 -6.76 -2.20 -3.87
CA LYS A 230 -5.55 -3.04 -3.96
C LYS A 230 -5.53 -4.27 -3.04
N GLU A 231 -6.50 -4.40 -2.14
CA GLU A 231 -6.74 -5.65 -1.37
C GLU A 231 -7.89 -6.49 -1.97
N GLY A 232 -8.59 -5.98 -2.97
CA GLY A 232 -9.58 -6.73 -3.74
C GLY A 232 -8.97 -7.83 -4.64
N THR A 233 -9.55 -9.03 -4.59
CA THR A 233 -9.29 -10.16 -5.51
C THR A 233 -7.95 -10.94 -5.36
N GLY A 234 -7.48 -11.14 -4.12
CA GLY A 234 -6.21 -11.85 -3.83
C GLY A 234 -6.24 -13.39 -3.74
N ARG A 235 -7.36 -14.04 -3.37
CA ARG A 235 -7.52 -15.51 -3.33
C ARG A 235 -8.99 -15.90 -3.49
N LYS A 236 -9.29 -16.80 -4.44
CA LYS A 236 -10.57 -17.53 -4.51
C LYS A 236 -10.35 -18.92 -3.93
N ASP A 237 -11.04 -19.25 -2.84
CA ASP A 237 -11.09 -20.61 -2.36
C ASP A 237 -11.77 -21.53 -3.39
N SER A 238 -11.12 -22.66 -3.66
CA SER A 238 -11.54 -23.59 -4.71
C SER A 238 -12.45 -24.69 -4.15
N GLN A 239 -13.47 -24.31 -3.37
CA GLN A 239 -14.57 -25.22 -3.05
C GLN A 239 -15.41 -25.43 -4.32
N LYS A 240 -15.15 -26.54 -5.00
CA LYS A 240 -16.04 -27.04 -6.05
C LYS A 240 -17.39 -27.41 -5.44
N GLU A 241 -18.45 -27.12 -6.19
CA GLU A 241 -19.73 -27.77 -6.00
C GLU A 241 -19.55 -29.29 -6.10
N THR A 242 -19.89 -30.01 -5.03
CA THR A 242 -20.19 -31.44 -5.09
C THR A 242 -21.68 -31.57 -4.83
N GLY A 243 -22.46 -31.75 -5.90
CA GLY A 243 -23.90 -31.97 -5.79
C GLY A 243 -24.21 -33.20 -4.93
N GLY A 244 -25.22 -33.09 -4.07
CA GLY A 244 -25.62 -34.19 -3.20
C GLY A 244 -26.37 -35.28 -3.96
N ASP A 245 -25.69 -36.38 -4.27
CA ASP A 245 -26.30 -37.62 -4.74
C ASP A 245 -25.87 -38.78 -3.83
N THR A 246 -26.45 -38.84 -2.62
CA THR A 246 -26.12 -39.87 -1.62
C THR A 246 -26.93 -41.15 -1.88
N SER A 247 -26.60 -41.84 -2.97
CA SER A 247 -27.13 -43.17 -3.27
C SER A 247 -26.50 -44.22 -2.36
N VAL A 248 -27.13 -44.50 -1.21
CA VAL A 248 -26.81 -45.67 -0.36
C VAL A 248 -28.03 -46.59 -0.31
N PRO A 249 -28.06 -47.66 -1.12
CA PRO A 249 -29.05 -48.73 -1.01
C PRO A 249 -28.90 -49.52 0.31
N GLU A 250 -29.94 -50.28 0.66
CA GLU A 250 -29.99 -51.10 1.87
C GLU A 250 -29.01 -52.28 1.84
N GLU A 251 -28.01 -52.30 2.74
CA GLU A 251 -27.34 -53.55 3.13
C GLU A 251 -27.99 -54.14 4.40
N SER A 252 -29.15 -54.77 4.23
CA SER A 252 -29.75 -55.59 5.28
C SER A 252 -28.97 -56.91 5.43
N ILE A 253 -27.98 -56.96 6.32
CA ILE A 253 -27.33 -58.22 6.71
C ILE A 253 -28.31 -59.06 7.53
N ILE A 254 -28.97 -60.02 6.87
CA ILE A 254 -30.00 -60.87 7.47
C ILE A 254 -29.35 -62.10 8.12
N GLU A 255 -29.17 -62.08 9.45
CA GLU A 255 -28.85 -63.27 10.24
C GLU A 255 -30.04 -64.27 10.29
N LYS A 256 -30.23 -65.05 9.23
CA LYS A 256 -31.20 -66.17 9.20
C LYS A 256 -30.62 -67.41 9.88
N GLY A 257 -30.60 -67.41 11.22
CA GLY A 257 -29.85 -68.41 12.02
C GLY A 257 -30.56 -69.08 13.19
N LYS A 258 -31.91 -69.10 13.29
CA LYS A 258 -32.61 -69.79 14.41
C LYS A 258 -33.79 -70.66 13.92
N LEU A 259 -33.80 -71.92 14.37
CA LEU A 259 -34.77 -72.94 13.96
C LEU A 259 -36.21 -72.57 14.32
N PHE A 260 -37.11 -72.68 13.35
CA PHE A 260 -38.53 -72.36 13.50
C PHE A 260 -39.28 -73.52 14.18
N ARG A 261 -39.35 -73.53 15.51
CA ARG A 261 -40.42 -74.28 16.20
C ARG A 261 -41.75 -73.59 15.93
N PRO A 262 -42.85 -74.32 15.63
CA PRO A 262 -44.15 -73.70 15.39
C PRO A 262 -44.63 -72.96 16.64
N LYS A 263 -44.76 -71.63 16.53
CA LYS A 263 -45.35 -70.79 17.59
C LYS A 263 -46.78 -71.26 17.87
N THR A 264 -47.16 -71.40 19.14
CA THR A 264 -48.56 -71.70 19.50
C THR A 264 -49.46 -70.55 19.03
N LEU A 265 -50.70 -70.85 18.62
CA LEU A 265 -51.64 -69.85 18.05
C LEU A 265 -51.82 -68.62 18.96
N SER A 266 -51.85 -68.83 20.29
CA SER A 266 -51.87 -67.77 21.31
C SER A 266 -50.64 -66.85 21.29
N GLN A 267 -49.44 -67.40 21.05
CA GLN A 267 -48.21 -66.60 20.93
C GLN A 267 -48.27 -65.67 19.71
N ILE A 268 -48.81 -66.14 18.58
CA ILE A 268 -48.98 -65.31 17.37
C ILE A 268 -50.00 -64.19 17.62
N MET A 269 -51.11 -64.48 18.34
CA MET A 269 -52.09 -63.46 18.73
C MET A 269 -51.48 -62.37 19.64
N ILE A 270 -50.73 -62.77 20.68
CA ILE A 270 -50.05 -61.83 21.59
C ILE A 270 -49.02 -60.96 20.85
N GLU A 271 -48.24 -61.57 19.95
CA GLU A 271 -47.18 -60.87 19.21
C GLU A 271 -47.76 -59.89 18.17
N ASN A 272 -48.84 -60.26 17.48
CA ASN A 272 -49.65 -59.35 16.66
C ASN A 272 -50.25 -58.19 17.47
N GLN A 273 -50.61 -58.41 18.73
CA GLN A 273 -51.18 -57.38 19.60
C GLN A 273 -50.11 -56.41 20.12
N ILE A 274 -48.89 -56.89 20.38
CA ILE A 274 -47.69 -56.06 20.63
C ILE A 274 -47.32 -55.24 19.39
N GLU A 275 -47.47 -55.79 18.18
CA GLU A 275 -47.19 -55.04 16.94
C GLU A 275 -48.23 -53.92 16.69
N LYS A 276 -49.50 -54.17 17.03
CA LYS A 276 -50.56 -53.14 16.98
C LYS A 276 -50.29 -51.98 17.94
N THR A 277 -49.88 -52.24 19.18
CA THR A 277 -49.54 -51.17 20.15
C THR A 277 -48.25 -50.42 19.77
N LYS A 278 -47.24 -51.10 19.22
CA LYS A 278 -46.08 -50.41 18.60
C LYS A 278 -46.47 -49.47 17.48
N LYS A 279 -47.40 -49.87 16.59
CA LYS A 279 -47.90 -49.02 15.50
C LYS A 279 -48.70 -47.81 15.99
N LEU A 280 -49.30 -47.87 17.19
CA LEU A 280 -49.91 -46.72 17.88
C LEU A 280 -48.84 -45.74 18.41
N ILE A 281 -47.79 -46.24 19.09
CA ILE A 281 -46.70 -45.41 19.61
C ILE A 281 -45.98 -44.66 18.47
N LEU A 282 -45.61 -45.38 17.40
CA LEU A 282 -45.02 -44.82 16.17
C LEU A 282 -45.95 -43.86 15.40
N LYS A 283 -47.23 -43.75 15.77
CA LYS A 283 -48.15 -42.74 15.22
C LYS A 283 -48.16 -41.47 16.08
N ALA A 284 -48.05 -41.60 17.40
CA ALA A 284 -47.95 -40.47 18.32
C ALA A 284 -46.60 -39.75 18.19
N GLU A 285 -45.49 -40.49 18.10
CA GLU A 285 -44.13 -39.95 17.91
C GLU A 285 -44.03 -39.11 16.61
N ARG A 286 -44.53 -39.64 15.49
CA ARG A 286 -44.61 -38.90 14.22
C ARG A 286 -45.51 -37.66 14.27
N ALA A 287 -46.47 -37.61 15.20
CA ALA A 287 -47.27 -36.40 15.42
C ALA A 287 -46.47 -35.36 16.21
N GLN A 288 -45.73 -35.76 17.25
CA GLN A 288 -44.83 -34.89 18.01
C GLN A 288 -43.74 -34.28 17.12
N GLN A 289 -43.06 -35.09 16.30
CA GLN A 289 -42.03 -34.62 15.35
C GLN A 289 -42.59 -33.55 14.39
N LYS A 290 -43.81 -33.75 13.86
CA LYS A 290 -44.51 -32.79 12.99
C LYS A 290 -45.02 -31.53 13.69
N ILE A 291 -45.11 -31.53 15.02
CA ILE A 291 -45.37 -30.32 15.82
C ILE A 291 -44.05 -29.57 16.03
N GLN A 292 -42.98 -30.27 16.39
CA GLN A 292 -41.65 -29.67 16.58
C GLN A 292 -41.08 -29.05 15.30
N GLN A 293 -41.24 -29.70 14.14
CA GLN A 293 -40.84 -29.15 12.83
C GLN A 293 -41.56 -27.82 12.55
N ARG A 294 -42.90 -27.82 12.65
CA ARG A 294 -43.72 -26.62 12.45
C ARG A 294 -43.39 -25.48 13.41
N ASN A 295 -43.06 -25.79 14.66
CA ASN A 295 -42.63 -24.77 15.63
C ASN A 295 -41.28 -24.16 15.24
N LYS A 296 -40.32 -24.96 14.76
CA LYS A 296 -39.03 -24.44 14.24
C LYS A 296 -39.22 -23.58 13.00
N GLU A 297 -40.00 -24.06 12.03
CA GLU A 297 -40.39 -23.29 10.83
C GLU A 297 -41.04 -21.95 11.20
N TRP A 298 -41.92 -21.95 12.22
CA TRP A 298 -42.57 -20.74 12.72
C TRP A 298 -41.62 -19.77 13.43
N GLU A 299 -40.71 -20.28 14.27
CA GLU A 299 -39.67 -19.46 14.90
C GLU A 299 -38.70 -18.85 13.89
N GLU A 300 -38.31 -19.60 12.86
CA GLU A 300 -37.42 -19.14 11.79
C GLU A 300 -38.09 -18.04 10.95
N LEU A 301 -39.35 -18.23 10.58
CA LEU A 301 -40.18 -17.18 9.95
C LEU A 301 -40.31 -15.95 10.86
N TYR A 302 -40.51 -16.11 12.17
CA TYR A 302 -40.64 -14.97 13.08
C TYR A 302 -39.31 -14.21 13.26
N LYS A 303 -38.17 -14.92 13.28
CA LYS A 303 -36.81 -14.32 13.29
C LYS A 303 -36.50 -13.54 12.01
N SER A 304 -37.13 -13.88 10.88
CA SER A 304 -36.95 -13.15 9.60
C SER A 304 -37.62 -11.77 9.55
N LYS A 305 -38.45 -11.40 10.54
CA LYS A 305 -39.15 -10.11 10.59
C LYS A 305 -38.15 -8.97 10.86
N PRO A 306 -38.03 -7.96 9.97
CA PRO A 306 -37.22 -6.76 10.25
C PRO A 306 -37.71 -5.99 11.49
N ALA A 307 -36.78 -5.27 12.11
CA ALA A 307 -37.09 -4.26 13.12
C ALA A 307 -37.82 -3.06 12.49
N ASP A 308 -38.56 -2.30 13.29
CA ASP A 308 -39.33 -1.15 12.79
C ASP A 308 -38.40 0.05 12.42
N ASP A 309 -37.17 0.09 12.97
CA ASP A 309 -36.10 1.07 12.65
C ASP A 309 -35.14 0.60 11.53
N TYR A 310 -35.51 -0.42 10.73
CA TYR A 310 -34.64 -0.96 9.68
C TYR A 310 -34.66 -0.11 8.39
N GLU A 311 -33.54 0.54 8.09
CA GLU A 311 -33.27 1.16 6.77
C GLU A 311 -32.59 0.15 5.83
N ASP A 312 -32.96 0.13 4.53
CA ASP A 312 -32.23 -0.68 3.54
C ASP A 312 -30.85 -0.04 3.30
N PRO A 313 -29.72 -0.77 3.48
CA PRO A 313 -28.38 -0.25 3.22
C PRO A 313 -28.20 0.36 1.83
N LYS A 314 -28.96 -0.08 0.82
CA LYS A 314 -28.94 0.47 -0.54
C LYS A 314 -29.54 1.86 -0.63
N ASP A 315 -30.62 2.13 0.11
CA ASP A 315 -31.23 3.47 0.15
C ASP A 315 -30.28 4.45 0.87
N VAL A 316 -29.64 4.00 1.97
CA VAL A 316 -28.61 4.79 2.68
C VAL A 316 -27.39 5.06 1.79
N GLN A 317 -26.96 4.09 0.98
CA GLN A 317 -25.89 4.27 -0.02
C GLN A 317 -26.32 5.24 -1.13
N ALA A 318 -27.50 5.06 -1.73
CA ALA A 318 -28.03 5.92 -2.78
C ALA A 318 -28.22 7.38 -2.32
N ILE A 319 -28.60 7.61 -1.06
CA ILE A 319 -28.66 8.95 -0.47
C ILE A 319 -27.26 9.59 -0.38
N LYS A 320 -26.26 8.84 0.08
CA LYS A 320 -24.86 9.32 0.15
C LYS A 320 -24.27 9.59 -1.24
N GLU A 321 -24.53 8.72 -2.21
CA GLU A 321 -24.16 8.93 -3.62
C GLU A 321 -24.86 10.18 -4.19
N ALA A 322 -26.16 10.36 -3.96
CA ALA A 322 -26.89 11.54 -4.43
C ALA A 322 -26.39 12.85 -3.81
N GLN A 323 -25.94 12.83 -2.54
CA GLN A 323 -25.28 13.97 -1.89
C GLN A 323 -23.93 14.31 -2.54
N VAL A 324 -23.10 13.30 -2.83
CA VAL A 324 -21.77 13.49 -3.45
C VAL A 324 -21.85 13.87 -4.94
N PHE A 325 -22.83 13.34 -5.67
CA PHE A 325 -23.03 13.56 -7.11
C PHE A 325 -24.14 14.57 -7.43
N MET A 326 -24.48 15.45 -6.48
CA MET A 326 -25.42 16.55 -6.70
C MET A 326 -24.96 17.44 -7.87
N GLY A 327 -23.66 17.73 -7.99
CA GLY A 327 -23.08 18.48 -9.11
C GLY A 327 -23.20 20.00 -8.95
N ASP A 328 -23.36 20.42 -7.71
CA ASP A 328 -23.18 21.75 -7.14
C ASP A 328 -21.78 22.34 -7.39
N PHE A 329 -21.65 23.65 -7.16
CA PHE A 329 -20.37 24.37 -7.24
C PHE A 329 -20.10 25.04 -5.89
N ASN A 330 -19.43 24.31 -5.01
CA ASN A 330 -19.22 24.75 -3.64
C ASN A 330 -18.08 25.77 -3.57
N LEU A 331 -18.42 26.97 -3.09
CA LEU A 331 -17.50 28.09 -2.97
C LEU A 331 -16.44 27.79 -1.92
N LYS A 332 -15.18 28.10 -2.21
CA LYS A 332 -14.03 27.93 -1.29
C LYS A 332 -14.08 28.81 -0.04
N THR A 333 -15.14 29.61 0.12
CA THR A 333 -15.44 30.52 1.23
C THR A 333 -16.63 30.04 2.08
N ALA A 334 -17.31 28.96 1.68
CA ALA A 334 -18.39 28.38 2.48
C ALA A 334 -17.83 27.60 3.68
N PRO A 335 -18.47 27.64 4.87
CA PRO A 335 -17.97 26.94 6.06
C PRO A 335 -17.97 25.42 5.87
N ASP A 336 -18.93 24.89 5.10
CA ASP A 336 -19.12 23.46 4.84
C ASP A 336 -18.19 22.90 3.73
N TYR A 337 -17.30 23.73 3.17
CA TYR A 337 -16.40 23.34 2.08
C TYR A 337 -15.25 22.42 2.56
N LYS A 338 -15.51 21.11 2.60
CA LYS A 338 -14.46 20.08 2.72
C LYS A 338 -13.67 19.98 1.42
N ILE A 339 -12.34 20.12 1.48
CA ILE A 339 -11.45 20.06 0.30
C ILE A 339 -11.31 18.59 -0.15
N PRO A 340 -11.73 18.22 -1.38
CA PRO A 340 -11.55 16.85 -1.88
C PRO A 340 -10.07 16.48 -1.97
N GLU A 341 -9.71 15.24 -1.60
CA GLU A 341 -8.29 14.86 -1.42
C GLU A 341 -7.43 15.11 -2.66
N HIS A 342 -7.96 14.83 -3.85
CA HIS A 342 -7.28 15.07 -5.13
C HIS A 342 -7.03 16.57 -5.40
N MET A 343 -7.90 17.46 -4.88
CA MET A 343 -7.77 18.92 -4.99
C MET A 343 -6.89 19.54 -3.91
N ARG A 344 -6.46 18.80 -2.87
CA ARG A 344 -5.55 19.34 -1.83
C ARG A 344 -4.26 19.86 -2.48
N ILE A 345 -3.94 21.13 -2.23
CA ILE A 345 -2.79 21.82 -2.82
C ILE A 345 -1.60 21.70 -1.86
N ASN A 346 -0.47 21.25 -2.39
CA ASN A 346 0.78 21.05 -1.63
C ASN A 346 1.86 21.95 -2.21
N ALA A 347 2.82 22.41 -1.39
CA ALA A 347 3.95 23.22 -1.83
C ALA A 347 4.71 22.59 -3.02
N ALA A 348 4.89 21.26 -3.00
CA ALA A 348 5.54 20.52 -4.09
C ALA A 348 4.76 20.55 -5.42
N LYS A 349 3.42 20.52 -5.41
CA LYS A 349 2.59 20.67 -6.62
C LYS A 349 2.81 22.06 -7.23
N LYS A 350 2.88 23.10 -6.39
CA LYS A 350 3.12 24.48 -6.82
C LYS A 350 4.57 24.76 -7.26
N GLU A 351 5.57 24.09 -6.67
CA GLU A 351 6.93 24.10 -7.24
C GLU A 351 6.98 23.48 -8.64
N GLU A 352 6.16 22.46 -8.92
CA GLU A 352 6.08 21.87 -10.26
C GLU A 352 5.34 22.78 -11.25
N GLU A 353 4.15 23.29 -10.90
CA GLU A 353 3.40 24.28 -11.71
C GLU A 353 4.28 25.48 -12.09
N LEU A 354 5.07 25.99 -11.13
CA LEU A 354 6.03 27.08 -11.35
C LEU A 354 7.14 26.67 -12.34
N GLY A 355 7.73 25.48 -12.18
CA GLY A 355 8.75 24.95 -13.08
C GLY A 355 8.24 24.67 -14.51
N GLN A 356 6.99 24.22 -14.65
CA GLN A 356 6.32 24.06 -15.95
C GLN A 356 6.07 25.43 -16.61
N LEU A 357 5.61 26.43 -15.86
CA LEU A 357 5.40 27.80 -16.34
C LEU A 357 6.73 28.46 -16.77
N ASP A 358 7.80 28.29 -15.99
CA ASP A 358 9.16 28.73 -16.31
C ASP A 358 9.62 28.13 -17.64
N SER A 359 9.47 26.81 -17.79
CA SER A 359 9.89 26.07 -19.00
C SER A 359 9.12 26.48 -20.25
N MET A 360 7.79 26.63 -20.16
CA MET A 360 6.95 27.11 -21.26
C MET A 360 7.25 28.56 -21.63
N THR A 361 7.54 29.41 -20.64
CA THR A 361 7.86 30.83 -20.84
C THR A 361 9.24 31.01 -21.46
N HIS A 362 10.26 30.26 -20.99
CA HIS A 362 11.59 30.20 -21.59
C HIS A 362 11.52 29.69 -23.04
N SER A 363 10.85 28.55 -23.28
CA SER A 363 10.73 27.95 -24.62
C SER A 363 10.08 28.90 -25.64
N LYS A 364 9.03 29.63 -25.25
CA LYS A 364 8.40 30.66 -26.09
C LYS A 364 9.33 31.84 -26.38
N LYS A 365 10.04 32.35 -25.36
CA LYS A 365 11.03 33.44 -25.51
C LYS A 365 12.20 32.98 -26.42
N MET A 366 12.68 31.74 -26.28
CA MET A 366 13.71 31.13 -27.12
C MET A 366 13.26 30.95 -28.58
N TYR A 367 12.04 30.49 -28.82
CA TYR A 367 11.49 30.35 -30.18
C TYR A 367 11.47 31.69 -30.92
N LEU A 368 10.90 32.74 -30.31
CA LEU A 368 10.88 34.07 -30.95
C LEU A 368 12.30 34.61 -31.16
N ASN A 369 13.22 34.39 -30.21
CA ASN A 369 14.61 34.80 -30.38
C ASN A 369 15.27 34.12 -31.60
N LYS A 370 14.98 32.84 -31.86
CA LYS A 370 15.44 32.13 -33.06
C LYS A 370 14.81 32.68 -34.35
N SER A 371 13.54 33.08 -34.32
CA SER A 371 12.88 33.76 -35.44
C SER A 371 13.49 35.15 -35.72
N ILE A 372 13.85 35.91 -34.68
CA ILE A 372 14.52 37.22 -34.81
C ILE A 372 15.96 37.06 -35.32
N LEU A 373 16.67 36.01 -34.90
CA LEU A 373 17.99 35.65 -35.44
C LEU A 373 17.91 35.29 -36.92
N SER A 374 16.97 34.43 -37.33
CA SER A 374 16.79 34.11 -38.75
C SER A 374 16.35 35.31 -39.59
N LEU A 375 15.57 36.26 -39.05
CA LEU A 375 15.29 37.53 -39.71
C LEU A 375 16.54 38.42 -39.84
N ARG A 376 17.41 38.48 -38.82
CA ARG A 376 18.73 39.14 -38.93
C ARG A 376 19.56 38.51 -40.05
N ASP A 377 19.65 37.19 -40.07
CA ASP A 377 20.49 36.46 -41.02
C ASP A 377 19.93 36.59 -42.46
N LEU A 378 18.60 36.64 -42.62
CA LEU A 378 17.94 37.03 -43.87
C LEU A 378 18.27 38.47 -44.27
N LYS A 379 18.30 39.43 -43.34
CA LYS A 379 18.71 40.83 -43.62
C LYS A 379 20.12 40.90 -44.18
N VAL A 380 21.06 40.09 -43.66
CA VAL A 380 22.43 40.00 -44.19
C VAL A 380 22.40 39.48 -45.64
N ALA A 381 21.72 38.36 -45.89
CA ALA A 381 21.62 37.78 -47.23
C ALA A 381 20.94 38.72 -48.25
N VAL A 382 19.89 39.45 -47.84
CA VAL A 382 19.20 40.46 -48.67
C VAL A 382 20.13 41.64 -48.97
N ILE A 383 20.94 42.09 -48.01
CA ILE A 383 21.94 43.14 -48.22
C ILE A 383 23.04 42.68 -49.19
N GLU A 384 23.45 41.41 -49.12
CA GLU A 384 24.41 40.80 -50.06
C GLU A 384 23.82 40.64 -51.48
N GLU A 385 22.56 40.20 -51.62
CA GLU A 385 21.84 40.17 -52.91
C GLU A 385 21.73 41.59 -53.50
N ILE A 386 21.35 42.59 -52.70
CA ILE A 386 21.28 44.00 -53.13
C ILE A 386 22.67 44.53 -53.54
N GLN A 387 23.75 44.18 -52.85
CA GLN A 387 25.11 44.57 -53.25
C GLN A 387 25.48 44.00 -54.63
N CYS A 388 25.20 42.73 -54.88
CA CYS A 388 25.39 42.10 -56.19
C CYS A 388 24.54 42.77 -57.28
N LEU A 389 23.25 42.95 -57.05
CA LEU A 389 22.33 43.61 -58.00
C LEU A 389 22.73 45.07 -58.28
N VAL A 390 23.23 45.80 -57.28
CA VAL A 390 23.78 47.16 -57.44
C VAL A 390 25.08 47.16 -58.23
N GLN A 391 25.93 46.13 -58.11
CA GLN A 391 27.14 46.01 -58.93
C GLN A 391 26.81 45.62 -60.38
N GLU A 392 25.83 44.75 -60.61
CA GLU A 392 25.29 44.48 -61.95
C GLU A 392 24.68 45.75 -62.57
N LEU A 393 23.92 46.53 -61.80
CA LEU A 393 23.33 47.80 -62.23
C LEU A 393 24.42 48.80 -62.70
N LYS A 394 25.52 48.93 -61.96
CA LYS A 394 26.70 49.72 -62.35
C LYS A 394 27.37 49.19 -63.61
N ASN A 395 27.53 47.87 -63.73
CA ASN A 395 28.12 47.22 -64.90
C ASN A 395 27.26 47.40 -66.17
N ILE A 396 25.93 47.51 -66.03
CA ILE A 396 25.03 47.84 -67.14
C ILE A 396 25.11 49.35 -67.46
N GLN A 397 25.12 50.21 -66.43
CA GLN A 397 25.24 51.66 -66.59
C GLN A 397 26.53 52.10 -67.30
N SER A 398 27.67 51.45 -67.06
CA SER A 398 28.92 51.76 -67.77
C SER A 398 28.87 51.45 -69.28
N THR A 399 27.87 50.70 -69.74
CA THR A 399 27.60 50.43 -71.17
C THR A 399 26.49 51.28 -71.78
N LEU A 400 25.84 52.15 -70.99
CA LEU A 400 24.74 53.01 -71.40
C LEU A 400 25.14 54.49 -71.40
N HIS A 401 24.58 55.28 -72.31
CA HIS A 401 24.75 56.73 -72.29
C HIS A 401 24.15 57.34 -71.01
N ILE A 402 24.86 58.29 -70.40
CA ILE A 402 24.58 58.87 -69.07
C ILE A 402 23.14 59.42 -68.97
N SER A 403 22.62 60.00 -70.06
CA SER A 403 21.25 60.52 -70.17
C SER A 403 20.14 59.48 -69.98
N LYS A 404 20.47 58.17 -70.00
CA LYS A 404 19.53 57.05 -69.85
C LYS A 404 19.77 56.26 -68.55
N HIS A 405 20.45 56.85 -67.56
CA HIS A 405 20.73 56.21 -66.28
C HIS A 405 19.62 56.47 -65.25
N ILE A 406 19.03 55.40 -64.71
CA ILE A 406 18.20 55.43 -63.49
C ILE A 406 19.12 55.62 -62.25
N PRO A 407 18.72 56.38 -61.21
CA PRO A 407 19.49 56.50 -59.97
C PRO A 407 19.82 55.14 -59.32
N ILE A 408 21.06 54.96 -58.90
CA ILE A 408 21.51 53.75 -58.21
C ILE A 408 20.86 53.71 -56.80
N PRO A 409 20.16 52.62 -56.41
CA PRO A 409 19.67 52.47 -55.05
C PRO A 409 20.80 52.46 -54.01
N GLN A 410 20.56 53.09 -52.85
CA GLN A 410 21.51 53.01 -51.73
C GLN A 410 21.49 51.59 -51.14
N ILE A 411 22.67 51.06 -50.84
CA ILE A 411 22.83 49.75 -50.20
C ILE A 411 22.50 49.91 -48.70
N PRO A 412 21.56 49.13 -48.13
CA PRO A 412 21.25 49.22 -46.71
C PRO A 412 22.45 48.82 -45.84
N HIS A 413 22.61 49.47 -44.69
CA HIS A 413 23.66 49.18 -43.72
C HIS A 413 23.12 48.39 -42.52
N ILE A 414 23.98 47.53 -41.95
CA ILE A 414 23.70 46.76 -40.75
C ILE A 414 24.07 47.60 -39.52
N HIS A 415 23.18 47.74 -38.55
CA HIS A 415 23.45 48.56 -37.36
C HIS A 415 24.29 47.81 -36.31
N PRO A 416 25.14 48.48 -35.49
CA PRO A 416 25.88 47.86 -34.38
C PRO A 416 25.02 47.27 -33.23
N GLU A 417 23.68 47.36 -33.34
CA GLU A 417 22.71 46.69 -32.45
C GLU A 417 22.17 45.38 -33.04
N GLU A 418 22.39 45.13 -34.33
CA GLU A 418 22.00 43.90 -35.04
C GLU A 418 23.05 42.80 -34.85
N VAL A 419 24.32 43.18 -34.63
CA VAL A 419 25.44 42.25 -34.43
C VAL A 419 26.19 42.55 -33.12
N PRO A 420 25.56 42.36 -31.94
CA PRO A 420 26.20 42.63 -30.64
C PRO A 420 27.46 41.78 -30.42
N GLU A 421 27.56 40.61 -31.05
CA GLU A 421 28.74 39.73 -31.07
C GLU A 421 30.02 40.46 -31.51
N LYS A 422 29.91 41.39 -32.48
CA LYS A 422 31.05 42.18 -33.00
C LYS A 422 31.54 43.25 -32.01
N ARG A 423 30.79 43.58 -30.95
CA ARG A 423 31.19 44.61 -29.95
C ARG A 423 32.43 44.24 -29.14
N PHE A 424 32.82 42.96 -29.14
CA PHE A 424 34.01 42.44 -28.45
C PHE A 424 35.12 42.00 -29.43
N HIS A 425 34.95 42.28 -30.73
CA HIS A 425 35.98 42.11 -31.73
C HIS A 425 36.72 43.45 -31.88
N TYR A 426 38.05 43.44 -31.79
CA TYR A 426 38.87 44.66 -31.77
C TYR A 426 39.86 44.66 -32.94
N ASP A 427 39.53 45.41 -33.99
CA ASP A 427 40.43 45.63 -35.12
C ASP A 427 41.54 46.62 -34.77
N GLU A 428 42.65 46.63 -35.52
CA GLU A 428 43.79 47.53 -35.26
C GLU A 428 43.37 49.01 -35.27
N GLU A 429 42.43 49.39 -36.14
CA GLU A 429 41.87 50.75 -36.19
C GLU A 429 41.13 51.12 -34.91
N ILE A 430 40.37 50.19 -34.32
CA ILE A 430 39.64 50.39 -33.05
C ILE A 430 40.64 50.53 -31.89
N LEU A 431 41.70 49.72 -31.88
CA LEU A 431 42.76 49.80 -30.88
C LEU A 431 43.58 51.09 -31.00
N LEU A 432 43.83 51.58 -32.22
CA LEU A 432 44.48 52.86 -32.47
C LEU A 432 43.58 54.03 -32.06
N ALA A 433 42.27 53.98 -32.35
CA ALA A 433 41.31 54.98 -31.90
C ALA A 433 41.20 55.03 -30.37
N PHE A 434 41.11 53.88 -29.70
CA PHE A 434 41.13 53.78 -28.24
C PHE A 434 42.44 54.30 -27.64
N LYS A 435 43.59 54.02 -28.28
CA LYS A 435 44.89 54.59 -27.87
C LYS A 435 44.89 56.12 -28.00
N GLN A 436 44.44 56.68 -29.12
CA GLN A 436 44.32 58.13 -29.28
C GLN A 436 43.37 58.76 -28.25
N GLN A 437 42.26 58.10 -27.94
CA GLN A 437 41.32 58.54 -26.90
C GLN A 437 41.95 58.48 -25.51
N ARG A 438 42.74 57.45 -25.18
CA ARG A 438 43.50 57.40 -23.93
C ARG A 438 44.52 58.53 -23.81
N MET A 439 45.28 58.83 -24.86
CA MET A 439 46.23 59.95 -24.86
C MET A 439 45.48 61.26 -24.57
N LYS A 440 44.39 61.56 -25.28
CA LYS A 440 43.54 62.74 -25.01
C LYS A 440 43.02 62.78 -23.57
N ASN A 441 42.50 61.67 -23.05
CA ASN A 441 42.01 61.56 -21.67
C ASN A 441 43.11 61.65 -20.60
N GLU A 442 44.39 61.57 -20.99
CA GLU A 442 45.56 61.74 -20.13
C GLU A 442 46.11 63.18 -20.24
N ASP A 443 46.00 63.81 -21.41
CA ASP A 443 46.29 65.24 -21.65
C ASP A 443 45.21 66.17 -21.06
N GLU A 444 43.93 65.77 -21.03
CA GLU A 444 42.78 66.57 -20.55
C GLU A 444 42.57 66.54 -19.02
N LYS A 445 43.43 65.89 -18.23
CA LYS A 445 43.29 65.82 -16.77
C LYS A 445 43.91 67.04 -16.06
N PRO A 446 43.11 67.92 -15.42
CA PRO A 446 43.66 68.94 -14.54
C PRO A 446 44.19 68.29 -13.22
N PRO A 447 45.24 68.85 -12.61
CA PRO A 447 45.75 68.37 -11.33
C PRO A 447 44.89 68.89 -10.17
N SER A 448 44.05 68.04 -9.59
CA SER A 448 43.20 68.42 -8.44
C SER A 448 43.26 67.42 -7.27
N VAL A 449 43.96 67.83 -6.22
CA VAL A 449 43.85 67.42 -4.80
C VAL A 449 44.03 65.92 -4.47
N GLU A 450 45.05 65.64 -3.65
CA GLU A 450 45.29 64.32 -3.05
C GLU A 450 44.41 64.08 -1.80
N GLN A 451 44.07 62.81 -1.54
CA GLN A 451 43.84 62.30 -0.18
C GLN A 451 44.68 61.02 0.01
N ALA A 452 45.48 60.98 1.08
CA ALA A 452 46.28 59.81 1.47
C ALA A 452 45.39 58.73 2.13
N GLY A 453 45.74 57.44 2.20
CA GLY A 453 46.96 56.70 1.77
C GLY A 453 46.73 55.19 2.01
N PRO A 454 47.75 54.33 2.24
CA PRO A 454 49.19 54.61 2.31
C PRO A 454 50.11 53.69 1.45
N VAL A 455 51.24 54.26 1.03
CA VAL A 455 52.62 53.70 0.95
C VAL A 455 52.86 52.30 0.34
N GLY A 456 53.65 52.27 -0.74
CA GLY A 456 54.35 51.07 -1.24
C GLY A 456 55.49 51.38 -2.23
N SER A 457 56.72 51.56 -1.72
CA SER A 457 58.01 51.60 -2.46
C SER A 457 58.25 52.67 -3.55
N GLY A 458 58.73 53.81 -3.05
CA GLY A 458 59.79 54.71 -3.57
C GLY A 458 60.43 54.51 -4.96
N GLY A 459 60.54 55.64 -5.69
CA GLY A 459 61.34 55.79 -6.90
C GLY A 459 61.28 57.19 -7.54
N GLY A 460 61.96 58.19 -6.96
CA GLY A 460 62.32 59.43 -7.69
C GLY A 460 63.44 59.15 -8.71
N PHE A 461 63.81 60.02 -9.65
CA PHE A 461 63.55 61.45 -9.89
C PHE A 461 63.93 61.72 -11.38
N LEU A 462 63.55 62.77 -12.12
CA LEU A 462 62.95 64.10 -11.87
C LEU A 462 61.96 64.45 -13.01
N ARG A 463 61.22 65.58 -12.89
CA ARG A 463 60.62 66.30 -14.04
C ARG A 463 60.95 67.79 -13.95
N SER A 464 61.56 68.34 -14.98
CA SER A 464 61.68 69.78 -15.24
C SER A 464 61.81 69.95 -16.76
N SER A 465 60.87 70.50 -17.53
CA SER A 465 60.08 71.76 -17.49
C SER A 465 60.62 72.75 -18.54
N TYR A 466 59.71 73.54 -19.13
CA TYR A 466 59.94 74.36 -20.33
C TYR A 466 60.00 75.85 -20.00
N ALA A 467 60.83 76.59 -20.73
CA ALA A 467 60.61 77.99 -21.14
C ALA A 467 61.16 78.09 -22.59
N LYS A 468 60.44 78.59 -23.61
CA LYS A 468 59.85 79.95 -23.84
C LYS A 468 60.93 81.01 -24.08
N ASP A 469 60.84 81.91 -25.06
CA ASP A 469 59.88 82.13 -26.17
C ASP A 469 60.64 82.44 -27.47
N GLY A 470 60.12 82.16 -28.67
CA GLY A 470 59.33 83.10 -29.49
C GLY A 470 60.07 83.38 -30.82
N ASP A 471 59.50 83.91 -31.90
CA ASP A 471 58.10 84.21 -32.27
C ASP A 471 58.01 84.31 -33.83
N LEU A 472 56.83 84.65 -34.36
CA LEU A 472 56.53 85.17 -35.71
C LEU A 472 56.28 84.17 -36.88
N THR A 473 54.98 83.94 -37.10
CA THR A 473 54.29 84.02 -38.40
C THR A 473 54.84 83.26 -39.62
N THR A 474 54.16 82.19 -40.00
CA THR A 474 53.49 82.16 -41.32
C THR A 474 52.23 81.28 -41.28
N ARG A 475 51.24 81.62 -42.11
CA ARG A 475 49.90 81.01 -42.14
C ARG A 475 49.69 80.31 -43.49
N GLU A 476 49.87 78.99 -43.55
CA GLU A 476 49.26 78.17 -44.60
C GLU A 476 49.31 76.67 -44.31
N SER A 477 48.15 76.00 -44.40
CA SER A 477 48.02 74.55 -44.64
C SER A 477 46.58 74.19 -45.04
N LEU A 478 46.35 74.25 -46.35
CA LEU A 478 45.49 73.38 -47.14
C LEU A 478 44.42 72.55 -46.38
N SER A 479 43.20 73.07 -46.33
CA SER A 479 41.98 72.25 -46.33
C SER A 479 41.02 72.77 -47.39
N ARG A 480 41.06 72.17 -48.59
CA ARG A 480 40.12 72.48 -49.68
C ARG A 480 39.45 71.20 -50.17
N ALA A 481 38.16 71.07 -49.87
CA ALA A 481 37.33 70.03 -50.45
C ALA A 481 37.14 70.28 -51.96
N SER A 482 37.49 69.29 -52.78
CA SER A 482 37.32 69.35 -54.23
C SER A 482 35.89 68.97 -54.61
N ARG A 483 35.02 69.98 -54.71
CA ARG A 483 33.78 69.88 -55.49
C ARG A 483 34.15 69.78 -56.97
N THR A 484 33.81 68.68 -57.64
CA THR A 484 34.07 68.49 -59.07
C THR A 484 33.06 69.27 -59.92
N SER A 485 33.41 70.51 -60.27
CA SER A 485 32.78 71.27 -61.36
C SER A 485 33.66 71.22 -62.60
N ALA A 486 33.06 71.02 -63.78
CA ALA A 486 33.77 70.75 -65.02
C ALA A 486 34.73 71.86 -65.47
N PHE A 487 35.89 71.45 -66.02
CA PHE A 487 36.53 72.09 -67.16
C PHE A 487 37.28 71.01 -67.97
N SER A 488 37.13 71.04 -69.29
CA SER A 488 37.87 70.18 -70.22
C SER A 488 39.26 70.74 -70.49
N LEU A 489 40.25 69.88 -70.74
CA LEU A 489 41.39 70.13 -71.62
C LEU A 489 42.04 68.79 -72.02
N ASP A 490 42.81 68.80 -73.10
CA ASP A 490 42.94 67.63 -73.99
C ASP A 490 43.95 66.53 -73.62
N LEU A 491 43.66 65.36 -74.20
CA LEU A 491 44.49 64.21 -74.59
C LEU A 491 46.03 64.42 -74.65
N PRO A 492 46.83 63.35 -74.42
CA PRO A 492 46.95 62.26 -75.40
C PRO A 492 46.43 60.89 -74.94
N LYS A 493 45.90 60.10 -75.90
CA LYS A 493 45.59 58.67 -75.72
C LYS A 493 46.85 57.82 -75.94
N SER A 494 47.00 56.75 -75.17
CA SER A 494 47.72 55.56 -75.64
C SER A 494 47.01 55.00 -76.88
N SER A 495 47.77 54.63 -77.91
CA SER A 495 47.22 54.20 -79.21
C SER A 495 46.26 53.01 -79.09
N GLU A 496 44.97 53.24 -79.34
CA GLU A 496 44.03 52.21 -79.81
C GLU A 496 43.87 52.38 -81.32
N PHE A 497 43.73 51.26 -82.04
CA PHE A 497 43.48 51.26 -83.49
C PHE A 497 42.15 51.94 -83.82
N GLU A 498 42.09 52.62 -84.97
CA GLU A 498 40.83 53.05 -85.56
C GLU A 498 39.92 51.83 -85.76
N ARG A 499 38.70 51.90 -85.22
CA ARG A 499 37.63 50.98 -85.61
C ARG A 499 36.94 51.57 -86.82
N ALA A 500 36.67 50.75 -87.83
CA ALA A 500 35.90 51.14 -88.99
C ALA A 500 34.48 51.61 -88.59
N ASP A 501 33.85 52.42 -89.44
CA ASP A 501 32.48 52.89 -89.26
C ASP A 501 31.51 51.70 -89.07
N PRO A 502 30.65 51.71 -88.02
CA PRO A 502 29.77 50.58 -87.74
C PRO A 502 28.76 50.29 -88.86
N ILE A 503 28.63 49.01 -89.21
CA ILE A 503 27.69 48.55 -90.23
C ILE A 503 26.24 48.73 -89.72
N ASP A 504 25.25 48.95 -90.59
CA ASP A 504 23.83 49.07 -90.20
C ASP A 504 23.34 47.95 -89.26
N VAL A 505 23.81 46.72 -89.51
CA VAL A 505 23.53 45.55 -88.67
C VAL A 505 24.11 45.70 -87.26
N GLU A 506 25.29 46.30 -87.13
CA GLU A 506 25.93 46.60 -85.84
C GLU A 506 25.20 47.74 -85.11
N MET A 507 24.77 48.78 -85.83
CA MET A 507 23.94 49.85 -85.28
C MET A 507 22.60 49.32 -84.76
N GLU A 508 21.98 48.37 -85.46
CA GLU A 508 20.77 47.69 -85.01
C GLU A 508 21.04 46.75 -83.80
N ILE A 509 22.18 46.06 -83.77
CA ILE A 509 22.64 45.30 -82.60
C ILE A 509 22.87 46.23 -81.39
N ILE A 510 23.42 47.43 -81.59
CA ILE A 510 23.61 48.44 -80.54
C ILE A 510 22.27 48.92 -80.00
N LYS A 511 21.30 49.29 -80.87
CA LYS A 511 19.93 49.67 -80.45
C LYS A 511 19.25 48.56 -79.64
N ARG A 512 19.35 47.30 -80.09
CA ARG A 512 18.78 46.13 -79.37
C ARG A 512 19.45 45.90 -78.01
N LYS A 513 20.78 46.05 -77.93
CA LYS A 513 21.53 46.01 -76.66
C LYS A 513 21.11 47.15 -75.73
N GLU A 514 20.92 48.36 -76.25
CA GLU A 514 20.51 49.52 -75.47
C GLU A 514 19.10 49.33 -74.87
N ILE A 515 18.12 48.93 -75.70
CA ILE A 515 16.75 48.63 -75.24
C ILE A 515 16.75 47.52 -74.18
N LYS A 516 17.51 46.44 -74.40
CA LYS A 516 17.69 45.36 -73.41
C LYS A 516 18.28 45.90 -72.10
N ASN A 517 19.31 46.73 -72.18
CA ASN A 517 19.99 47.26 -70.99
C ASN A 517 19.12 48.24 -70.21
N ILE A 518 18.28 49.05 -70.87
CA ILE A 518 17.26 49.90 -70.21
C ILE A 518 16.23 49.04 -69.48
N TYR A 519 15.70 47.99 -70.13
CA TYR A 519 14.77 47.06 -69.49
C TYR A 519 15.40 46.35 -68.29
N MET A 520 16.63 45.83 -68.43
CA MET A 520 17.36 45.20 -67.33
C MET A 520 17.63 46.16 -66.17
N GLN A 521 17.92 47.43 -66.45
CA GLN A 521 18.11 48.46 -65.42
C GLN A 521 16.82 48.69 -64.61
N GLN A 522 15.66 48.75 -65.26
CA GLN A 522 14.35 48.84 -64.60
C GLN A 522 14.03 47.56 -63.81
N TYR A 523 14.31 46.38 -64.38
CA TYR A 523 14.12 45.09 -63.74
C TYR A 523 14.94 44.97 -62.46
N LEU A 524 16.25 45.24 -62.50
CA LEU A 524 17.13 45.21 -61.33
C LEU A 524 16.69 46.22 -60.26
N ALA A 525 16.35 47.46 -60.66
CA ALA A 525 15.86 48.47 -59.72
C ALA A 525 14.51 48.09 -59.06
N ASN A 526 13.65 47.36 -59.77
CA ASN A 526 12.40 46.86 -59.20
C ASN A 526 12.61 45.61 -58.33
N ARG A 527 13.54 44.71 -58.69
CA ARG A 527 13.95 43.57 -57.85
C ARG A 527 14.56 44.03 -56.52
N ILE A 528 15.39 45.08 -56.52
CA ILE A 528 15.93 45.68 -55.29
C ILE A 528 14.79 46.23 -54.42
N LYS A 529 13.78 46.90 -55.00
CA LYS A 529 12.60 47.36 -54.24
C LYS A 529 11.78 46.20 -53.67
N GLU A 530 11.56 45.15 -54.46
CA GLU A 530 10.83 43.95 -54.04
C GLU A 530 11.48 43.32 -52.80
N LEU A 531 12.78 43.03 -52.85
CA LEU A 531 13.57 42.47 -51.74
C LEU A 531 13.47 43.28 -50.44
N ILE A 532 13.45 44.61 -50.57
CA ILE A 532 13.34 45.50 -49.42
C ILE A 532 11.92 45.48 -48.84
N VAL A 533 10.89 45.48 -49.70
CA VAL A 533 9.48 45.45 -49.27
C VAL A 533 9.08 44.10 -48.68
N THR A 534 9.59 42.97 -49.20
CA THR A 534 9.35 41.64 -48.61
C THR A 534 10.01 41.51 -47.25
N PHE A 535 11.25 41.97 -47.09
CA PHE A 535 11.94 41.98 -45.80
C PHE A 535 11.19 42.80 -44.74
N ASP A 536 10.81 44.04 -45.06
CA ASP A 536 10.07 44.89 -44.13
C ASP A 536 8.69 44.28 -43.79
N ALA A 537 8.03 43.61 -44.74
CA ALA A 537 6.77 42.89 -44.49
C ALA A 537 6.93 41.69 -43.54
N GLU A 538 7.98 40.88 -43.68
CA GLU A 538 8.30 39.80 -42.73
C GLU A 538 8.60 40.35 -41.33
N LEU A 539 9.33 41.46 -41.26
CA LEU A 539 9.56 42.19 -40.00
C LEU A 539 8.23 42.68 -39.40
N HIS A 540 7.33 43.26 -40.18
CA HIS A 540 5.99 43.65 -39.70
C HIS A 540 5.20 42.46 -39.11
N LEU A 541 5.22 41.30 -39.78
CA LEU A 541 4.56 40.08 -39.29
C LEU A 541 5.18 39.58 -37.97
N LEU A 542 6.52 39.48 -37.91
CA LEU A 542 7.21 39.02 -36.70
C LEU A 542 7.07 40.02 -35.54
N ARG A 543 6.97 41.33 -35.82
CA ARG A 543 6.67 42.37 -34.83
C ARG A 543 5.26 42.22 -34.26
N HIS A 544 4.26 41.92 -35.08
CA HIS A 544 2.90 41.64 -34.59
C HIS A 544 2.84 40.37 -33.73
N GLN A 545 3.52 39.29 -34.17
CA GLN A 545 3.67 38.07 -33.38
C GLN A 545 4.37 38.35 -32.05
N LYS A 546 5.42 39.17 -32.03
CA LYS A 546 6.10 39.61 -30.81
C LYS A 546 5.13 40.33 -29.88
N LEU A 547 4.41 41.36 -30.32
CA LEU A 547 3.51 42.13 -29.46
C LEU A 547 2.42 41.25 -28.81
N LYS A 548 1.87 40.30 -29.57
CA LYS A 548 0.93 39.29 -29.04
C LYS A 548 1.57 38.37 -28.00
N LEU A 549 2.86 38.06 -28.16
CA LEU A 549 3.63 37.26 -27.22
C LEU A 549 4.07 38.06 -25.98
N ASP A 550 4.46 39.34 -26.10
CA ASP A 550 4.81 40.22 -24.97
C ASP A 550 3.67 40.28 -23.94
N ILE A 551 2.41 40.38 -24.40
CA ILE A 551 1.21 40.29 -23.56
C ILE A 551 1.17 38.93 -22.82
N GLN A 552 1.35 37.81 -23.53
CA GLN A 552 1.41 36.49 -22.87
C GLN A 552 2.57 36.39 -21.89
N MET A 553 3.73 37.00 -22.17
CA MET A 553 4.87 36.99 -21.27
C MET A 553 4.58 37.78 -20.00
N LYS A 554 3.86 38.91 -20.08
CA LYS A 554 3.45 39.65 -18.87
C LYS A 554 2.39 38.92 -18.06
N LEU A 555 1.51 38.15 -18.69
CA LEU A 555 0.58 37.26 -17.99
C LEU A 555 1.28 36.05 -17.35
N SER A 556 2.30 35.46 -18.01
CA SER A 556 3.20 34.48 -17.40
C SER A 556 3.96 35.07 -16.22
N ASP A 557 4.56 36.26 -16.37
CA ASP A 557 5.32 36.93 -15.31
C ASP A 557 4.43 37.20 -14.08
N LEU A 558 3.17 37.62 -14.27
CA LEU A 558 2.18 37.80 -13.19
C LEU A 558 1.76 36.48 -12.54
N ASN A 559 1.41 35.46 -13.33
CA ASN A 559 1.04 34.14 -12.81
C ASN A 559 2.20 33.49 -12.03
N HIS A 560 3.44 33.70 -12.46
CA HIS A 560 4.63 33.26 -11.71
C HIS A 560 4.73 33.95 -10.33
N VAL A 561 4.32 35.23 -10.19
CA VAL A 561 4.27 35.89 -8.88
C VAL A 561 3.19 35.26 -7.99
N THR A 562 1.97 35.05 -8.51
CA THR A 562 0.88 34.39 -7.79
C THR A 562 1.26 32.97 -7.34
N LEU A 563 1.75 32.12 -8.24
CA LEU A 563 2.19 30.75 -7.92
C LEU A 563 3.34 30.73 -6.90
N PHE A 564 4.24 31.73 -6.94
CA PHE A 564 5.33 31.85 -5.97
C PHE A 564 4.83 32.30 -4.58
N GLN A 565 3.83 33.18 -4.51
CA GLN A 565 3.15 33.56 -3.26
C GLN A 565 2.40 32.37 -2.66
N GLU A 566 1.61 31.63 -3.46
CA GLU A 566 0.96 30.39 -3.05
C GLU A 566 1.99 29.37 -2.52
N MET A 567 3.09 29.14 -3.25
CA MET A 567 4.17 28.22 -2.85
C MET A 567 4.85 28.64 -1.54
N LEU A 568 5.05 29.94 -1.29
CA LEU A 568 5.59 30.43 -0.02
C LEU A 568 4.62 30.21 1.13
N LEU A 569 3.34 30.52 0.95
CA LEU A 569 2.30 30.31 1.96
C LEU A 569 2.19 28.82 2.33
N LEU A 570 2.07 27.95 1.32
CA LEU A 570 1.94 26.50 1.50
C LEU A 570 3.11 25.88 2.29
N LYS A 571 4.34 26.42 2.17
CA LYS A 571 5.52 25.95 2.91
C LYS A 571 5.48 26.28 4.41
N ASN A 572 4.73 27.30 4.80
CA ASN A 572 4.49 27.59 6.21
C ASN A 572 3.52 26.54 6.79
N PHE A 573 2.43 26.27 6.07
CA PHE A 573 1.41 25.28 6.49
C PHE A 573 1.92 23.84 6.50
N GLU A 574 2.79 23.47 5.55
CA GLU A 574 3.26 22.11 5.32
C GLU A 574 3.76 21.40 6.60
N LYS A 575 4.44 22.10 7.53
CA LYS A 575 4.98 21.45 8.74
C LYS A 575 3.88 20.94 9.68
N GLN A 576 2.93 21.80 10.04
CA GLN A 576 1.84 21.42 10.96
C GLN A 576 0.83 20.51 10.27
N GLU A 577 0.58 20.69 8.97
CA GLU A 577 -0.26 19.79 8.17
C GLU A 577 0.29 18.36 8.17
N ASN A 578 1.61 18.18 8.00
CA ASN A 578 2.24 16.86 8.12
C ASN A 578 2.06 16.24 9.51
N ILE A 579 2.21 17.02 10.60
CA ILE A 579 2.07 16.52 11.98
C ILE A 579 0.63 16.09 12.27
N LEU A 580 -0.36 16.90 11.91
CA LEU A 580 -1.79 16.54 12.06
C LEU A 580 -2.16 15.33 11.19
N GLN A 581 -1.67 15.29 9.95
CA GLN A 581 -1.86 14.15 9.06
C GLN A 581 -1.18 12.88 9.58
N GLU A 582 -0.04 12.97 10.26
CA GLU A 582 0.64 11.84 10.91
C GLU A 582 -0.12 11.36 12.15
N ARG A 583 -0.71 12.25 12.96
CA ARG A 583 -1.61 11.91 14.09
C ARG A 583 -2.87 11.16 13.63
N VAL A 584 -3.50 11.62 12.54
CA VAL A 584 -4.62 10.89 11.90
C VAL A 584 -4.14 9.53 11.38
N ASN A 585 -2.98 9.45 10.72
CA ASN A 585 -2.41 8.19 10.23
C ASN A 585 -1.98 7.20 11.33
N SER A 586 -1.75 7.64 12.57
CA SER A 586 -1.52 6.73 13.70
C SER A 586 -2.83 6.21 14.30
N LEU A 587 -3.82 7.08 14.48
CA LEU A 587 -5.14 6.70 15.02
C LEU A 587 -5.93 5.81 14.03
N ASP A 588 -5.84 6.06 12.72
CA ASP A 588 -6.38 5.20 11.65
C ASP A 588 -5.87 3.75 11.74
N LYS A 589 -4.58 3.59 12.08
CA LYS A 589 -3.95 2.27 12.26
C LYS A 589 -4.33 1.62 13.59
N GLU A 590 -4.36 2.40 14.67
CA GLU A 590 -4.78 1.91 15.99
C GLU A 590 -6.22 1.41 15.94
N GLU A 591 -7.10 2.13 15.23
CA GLU A 591 -8.47 1.69 15.00
C GLU A 591 -8.52 0.37 14.20
N GLN A 592 -7.78 0.28 13.09
CA GLN A 592 -7.71 -0.93 12.26
C GLN A 592 -7.15 -2.14 13.03
N GLU A 593 -6.10 -1.96 13.83
CA GLU A 593 -5.50 -2.99 14.68
C GLU A 593 -6.47 -3.47 15.78
N MET A 594 -7.20 -2.54 16.39
CA MET A 594 -8.16 -2.83 17.46
C MET A 594 -9.47 -3.42 16.93
N GLN A 595 -9.94 -2.99 15.75
CA GLN A 595 -11.03 -3.65 15.02
C GLN A 595 -10.64 -5.08 14.61
N TRP A 596 -9.39 -5.31 14.19
CA TRP A 596 -8.88 -6.65 13.88
C TRP A 596 -8.87 -7.55 15.13
N ARG A 597 -8.37 -7.07 16.28
CA ARG A 597 -8.47 -7.78 17.57
C ARG A 597 -9.90 -8.10 17.99
N ILE A 598 -10.85 -7.19 17.76
CA ILE A 598 -12.28 -7.44 18.02
C ILE A 598 -12.82 -8.59 17.15
N ASN A 599 -12.44 -8.64 15.88
CA ASN A 599 -12.86 -9.71 14.96
C ASN A 599 -12.22 -11.07 15.32
N GLU A 600 -10.97 -11.06 15.78
CA GLU A 600 -10.27 -12.25 16.29
C GLU A 600 -10.94 -12.79 17.56
N SER A 601 -11.15 -11.93 18.57
CA SER A 601 -11.86 -12.27 19.82
C SER A 601 -13.30 -12.77 19.56
N MET A 602 -14.01 -12.18 18.58
CA MET A 602 -15.34 -12.67 18.15
C MET A 602 -15.30 -14.08 17.54
N LYS A 603 -14.24 -14.42 16.79
CA LYS A 603 -14.04 -15.76 16.23
C LYS A 603 -13.71 -16.78 17.32
N GLU A 604 -12.82 -16.45 18.25
CA GLU A 604 -12.50 -17.29 19.41
C GLU A 604 -13.74 -17.52 20.30
N MET A 605 -14.53 -16.48 20.55
CA MET A 605 -15.82 -16.58 21.24
C MET A 605 -16.79 -17.55 20.56
N GLU A 606 -16.82 -17.61 19.23
CA GLU A 606 -17.67 -18.55 18.50
C GLU A 606 -17.11 -19.98 18.52
N GLU A 607 -15.80 -20.16 18.38
CA GLU A 607 -15.13 -21.46 18.53
C GLU A 607 -15.36 -22.04 19.94
N LYS A 608 -15.30 -21.20 20.98
CA LYS A 608 -15.57 -21.57 22.38
C LYS A 608 -17.05 -21.89 22.65
N LYS A 609 -18.00 -21.19 22.04
CA LYS A 609 -19.43 -21.60 22.05
C LYS A 609 -19.61 -22.98 21.43
N ASN A 610 -18.99 -23.24 20.28
CA ASN A 610 -19.08 -24.52 19.59
C ASN A 610 -18.52 -25.66 20.47
N GLU A 611 -17.37 -25.47 21.12
CA GLU A 611 -16.83 -26.46 22.07
C GLU A 611 -17.76 -26.69 23.27
N ILE A 612 -18.34 -25.63 23.85
CA ILE A 612 -19.34 -25.76 24.92
C ILE A 612 -20.56 -26.58 24.46
N THR A 613 -21.04 -26.41 23.21
CA THR A 613 -22.12 -27.26 22.68
C THR A 613 -21.68 -28.71 22.49
N ARG A 614 -20.44 -28.94 22.03
CA ARG A 614 -19.84 -30.28 21.88
C ARG A 614 -19.76 -31.01 23.22
N LEU A 615 -19.30 -30.35 24.28
CA LEU A 615 -19.23 -30.90 25.63
C LEU A 615 -20.64 -31.15 26.23
N GLN A 616 -21.61 -30.26 25.99
CA GLN A 616 -23.01 -30.52 26.38
C GLN A 616 -23.61 -31.74 25.67
N ASP A 617 -23.27 -31.98 24.40
CA ASP A 617 -23.72 -33.16 23.67
C ASP A 617 -22.99 -34.44 24.12
N GLN A 618 -21.73 -34.35 24.55
CA GLN A 618 -21.03 -35.44 25.23
C GLN A 618 -21.68 -35.77 26.60
N GLU A 619 -22.08 -34.76 27.38
CA GLU A 619 -22.81 -34.95 28.64
C GLU A 619 -24.16 -35.68 28.40
N LYS A 620 -24.93 -35.23 27.39
CA LYS A 620 -26.18 -35.89 26.98
C LYS A 620 -25.94 -37.33 26.52
N ALA A 621 -24.87 -37.58 25.75
CA ALA A 621 -24.50 -38.93 25.31
C ALA A 621 -24.08 -39.84 26.48
N LEU A 622 -23.40 -39.30 27.48
CA LEU A 622 -23.04 -40.02 28.72
C LEU A 622 -24.31 -40.39 29.50
N TYR A 623 -25.24 -39.46 29.69
CA TYR A 623 -26.53 -39.75 30.32
C TYR A 623 -27.37 -40.78 29.54
N ALA A 624 -27.39 -40.70 28.20
CA ALA A 624 -28.05 -41.70 27.36
C ALA A 624 -27.41 -43.09 27.50
N THR A 625 -26.07 -43.15 27.53
CA THR A 625 -25.30 -44.39 27.74
C THR A 625 -25.60 -45.01 29.12
N PHE A 626 -25.67 -44.19 30.17
CA PHE A 626 -26.04 -44.63 31.51
C PHE A 626 -27.47 -45.19 31.56
N ILE A 627 -28.44 -44.49 30.97
CA ILE A 627 -29.85 -44.94 30.91
C ILE A 627 -29.97 -46.28 30.15
N ALA A 628 -29.23 -46.44 29.05
CA ALA A 628 -29.18 -47.68 28.28
C ALA A 628 -28.57 -48.85 29.08
N ALA A 629 -27.53 -48.59 29.88
CA ALA A 629 -26.85 -49.61 30.70
C ALA A 629 -27.68 -50.05 31.92
N VAL A 630 -28.35 -49.12 32.61
CA VAL A 630 -29.12 -49.43 33.84
C VAL A 630 -30.40 -50.21 33.55
N GLY A 631 -31.11 -49.86 32.47
CA GLY A 631 -32.31 -50.56 32.00
C GLY A 631 -33.58 -50.39 32.85
N GLU A 632 -34.75 -50.52 32.20
CA GLU A 632 -36.07 -50.15 32.75
C GLU A 632 -36.59 -50.97 33.96
N ASN A 633 -35.85 -51.97 34.45
CA ASN A 633 -36.34 -52.93 35.45
C ASN A 633 -35.43 -53.07 36.68
N ASN A 634 -34.37 -52.25 36.79
CA ASN A 634 -33.39 -52.38 37.87
C ASN A 634 -33.84 -51.65 39.15
N LYS A 635 -33.98 -52.38 40.26
CA LYS A 635 -34.39 -51.80 41.57
C LYS A 635 -33.42 -50.74 42.08
N PHE A 636 -32.15 -50.85 41.70
CA PHE A 636 -31.09 -49.92 42.10
C PHE A 636 -30.94 -48.72 41.14
N ALA A 637 -31.81 -48.56 40.12
CA ALA A 637 -31.70 -47.46 39.16
C ALA A 637 -31.68 -46.07 39.81
N ASN A 638 -32.52 -45.83 40.83
CA ASN A 638 -32.53 -44.57 41.59
C ASN A 638 -31.25 -44.39 42.42
N PHE A 639 -30.72 -45.47 42.99
CA PHE A 639 -29.47 -45.46 43.76
C PHE A 639 -28.27 -45.15 42.85
N LEU A 640 -28.12 -45.90 41.74
CA LEU A 640 -27.08 -45.66 40.73
C LEU A 640 -27.18 -44.25 40.13
N MET A 641 -28.40 -43.70 39.94
CA MET A 641 -28.61 -42.32 39.50
C MET A 641 -28.23 -41.29 40.59
N LYS A 642 -28.47 -41.56 41.88
CA LYS A 642 -27.97 -40.72 43.00
C LYS A 642 -26.44 -40.77 43.03
N VAL A 643 -25.81 -41.94 42.90
CA VAL A 643 -24.35 -42.13 42.81
C VAL A 643 -23.75 -41.36 41.61
N LEU A 644 -24.32 -41.50 40.41
CA LEU A 644 -23.87 -40.78 39.21
C LEU A 644 -23.93 -39.26 39.39
N LYS A 645 -25.03 -38.75 39.97
CA LYS A 645 -25.27 -37.31 40.15
C LYS A 645 -24.52 -36.70 41.34
N LYS A 646 -24.19 -37.47 42.37
CA LYS A 646 -23.50 -37.02 43.59
C LYS A 646 -22.12 -36.46 43.24
N ARG A 647 -22.01 -35.14 43.18
CA ARG A 647 -20.74 -34.41 43.00
C ARG A 647 -19.76 -34.84 44.09
N MET A 648 -18.52 -35.13 43.71
CA MET A 648 -17.41 -35.31 44.65
C MET A 648 -16.59 -34.02 44.65
N LYS A 649 -16.17 -33.54 45.82
CA LYS A 649 -15.16 -32.49 45.90
C LYS A 649 -13.82 -33.08 45.47
N ARG A 650 -13.49 -32.99 44.17
CA ARG A 650 -12.14 -33.25 43.67
C ARG A 650 -11.20 -32.25 44.34
N ALA A 651 -10.30 -32.73 45.20
CA ALA A 651 -9.19 -31.91 45.65
C ALA A 651 -8.27 -31.65 44.45
N LYS A 652 -8.16 -30.39 44.00
CA LYS A 652 -7.29 -30.06 42.86
C LYS A 652 -5.87 -30.50 43.21
N LYS A 653 -5.33 -31.44 42.42
CA LYS A 653 -4.02 -32.02 42.65
C LYS A 653 -2.99 -30.91 42.41
N LYS A 654 -2.42 -30.36 43.48
CA LYS A 654 -1.27 -29.45 43.39
C LYS A 654 -0.10 -30.28 42.84
N GLU A 655 0.16 -30.14 41.54
CA GLU A 655 1.44 -30.54 40.98
C GLU A 655 2.45 -29.49 41.45
N VAL A 656 3.32 -29.92 42.36
CA VAL A 656 4.41 -29.11 42.90
C VAL A 656 5.62 -29.38 42.03
N GLU A 657 5.71 -28.66 40.93
CA GLU A 657 6.98 -28.29 40.32
C GLU A 657 7.17 -26.81 40.65
N GLY A 658 8.28 -26.47 41.30
CA GLY A 658 8.50 -25.14 41.85
C GLY A 658 9.78 -24.53 41.31
N ASP A 659 9.72 -23.23 41.07
CA ASP A 659 10.84 -22.34 41.34
C ASP A 659 10.31 -21.08 42.05
N ALA A 660 11.21 -20.27 42.61
CA ALA A 660 10.89 -19.19 43.56
C ALA A 660 10.89 -17.77 42.93
N GLU A 661 11.22 -16.76 43.74
CA GLU A 661 11.23 -15.30 43.46
C GLU A 661 9.79 -14.73 43.29
N GLU A 662 9.12 -14.29 44.37
CA GLU A 662 9.24 -12.99 45.07
C GLU A 662 8.41 -11.85 44.44
N ASP A 663 7.44 -11.35 45.23
CA ASP A 663 7.20 -9.94 45.62
C ASP A 663 7.05 -8.82 44.53
N GLU A 664 6.28 -7.74 44.70
CA GLU A 664 5.53 -7.18 45.85
C GLU A 664 4.40 -6.26 45.32
N GLU A 665 3.63 -5.60 46.22
CA GLU A 665 2.66 -4.52 46.00
C GLU A 665 1.37 -4.82 45.17
N SER A 666 0.23 -4.13 45.36
CA SER A 666 -0.39 -3.54 46.56
C SER A 666 -1.84 -3.11 46.21
N GLU A 667 -2.73 -3.15 47.20
CA GLU A 667 -4.11 -2.63 47.23
C GLU A 667 -4.34 -1.25 46.58
N GLU A 668 -5.47 -1.06 45.87
CA GLU A 668 -6.37 0.07 46.20
C GLU A 668 -7.86 -0.11 45.75
N SER A 669 -8.73 -0.19 46.76
CA SER A 669 -10.08 0.42 46.87
C SER A 669 -11.02 0.53 45.65
N SER A 670 -12.19 -0.11 45.74
CA SER A 670 -13.43 0.60 46.15
C SER A 670 -14.62 -0.36 46.28
N GLU A 671 -15.33 -0.28 47.42
CA GLU A 671 -16.59 -0.98 47.68
C GLU A 671 -17.79 -0.16 47.21
N GLU A 672 -18.90 -0.81 46.82
CA GLU A 672 -20.24 -0.43 47.31
C GLU A 672 -21.17 -1.66 47.34
N GLU A 673 -22.10 -1.61 48.29
CA GLU A 673 -23.01 -2.69 48.71
C GLU A 673 -24.17 -2.95 47.74
N SER A 674 -24.68 -4.18 47.76
CA SER A 674 -26.07 -4.49 47.39
C SER A 674 -26.50 -5.83 47.98
N SER A 675 -26.50 -5.92 49.31
CA SER A 675 -27.15 -6.99 50.05
C SER A 675 -28.54 -7.31 49.49
N LEU A 676 -28.78 -8.60 49.26
CA LEU A 676 -30.12 -9.14 49.15
C LEU A 676 -30.10 -10.56 49.74
N GLU A 677 -30.14 -10.60 51.07
CA GLU A 677 -30.46 -11.81 51.81
C GLU A 677 -31.80 -12.37 51.29
N SER A 678 -31.76 -13.61 50.79
CA SER A 678 -32.95 -14.42 50.55
C SER A 678 -32.76 -15.74 51.29
N ASP A 679 -32.87 -15.65 52.61
CA ASP A 679 -32.86 -16.78 53.52
C ASP A 679 -34.13 -17.62 53.31
N GLU A 680 -34.02 -18.69 52.52
CA GLU A 680 -35.03 -19.76 52.43
C GLU A 680 -34.35 -21.13 52.56
N ASP A 681 -34.33 -21.62 53.80
CA ASP A 681 -34.20 -23.02 54.22
C ASP A 681 -33.03 -23.84 53.62
N GLU A 682 -31.87 -23.80 54.30
CA GLU A 682 -30.97 -24.96 54.43
C GLU A 682 -31.71 -26.09 55.16
N SER A 683 -32.57 -26.80 54.42
CA SER A 683 -33.28 -27.96 54.94
C SER A 683 -32.30 -29.11 55.13
N ILE A 684 -31.68 -29.17 56.31
CA ILE A 684 -30.81 -30.27 56.75
C ILE A 684 -31.67 -31.53 56.87
N SER A 685 -31.90 -32.20 55.74
CA SER A 685 -32.23 -33.62 55.72
C SER A 685 -30.95 -34.38 56.02
N GLU A 686 -30.91 -35.06 57.15
CA GLU A 686 -29.81 -35.93 57.55
C GLU A 686 -29.53 -36.96 56.43
N ASP A 687 -28.48 -36.73 55.62
CA ASP A 687 -28.08 -37.69 54.58
C ASP A 687 -27.47 -38.88 55.32
N GLU A 688 -28.27 -39.96 55.46
CA GLU A 688 -27.81 -41.26 55.94
C GLU A 688 -26.44 -41.54 55.34
N VAL A 689 -25.45 -41.92 56.16
CA VAL A 689 -24.05 -42.06 55.74
C VAL A 689 -23.88 -43.29 54.83
N PHE A 690 -24.35 -43.13 53.59
CA PHE A 690 -24.20 -44.07 52.50
C PHE A 690 -22.76 -44.00 52.01
N ASP A 691 -21.98 -44.93 52.55
CA ASP A 691 -20.67 -45.28 52.04
C ASP A 691 -20.80 -45.89 50.64
N ASP A 692 -20.63 -45.05 49.62
CA ASP A 692 -20.62 -45.44 48.20
C ASP A 692 -19.43 -46.37 47.84
N SER A 693 -18.63 -46.84 48.80
CA SER A 693 -17.56 -47.82 48.59
C SER A 693 -18.07 -49.27 48.53
N ILE A 694 -19.30 -49.55 48.99
CA ILE A 694 -19.81 -50.92 49.17
C ILE A 694 -21.02 -51.18 48.24
N CYS A 695 -20.85 -52.11 47.30
CA CYS A 695 -21.94 -52.57 46.44
C CYS A 695 -23.03 -53.28 47.28
N PRO A 696 -24.32 -52.86 47.22
CA PRO A 696 -25.40 -53.51 47.97
C PRO A 696 -25.54 -54.99 47.60
N THR A 697 -25.86 -55.85 48.57
CA THR A 697 -25.76 -57.34 48.51
C THR A 697 -26.66 -58.06 47.48
N ASN A 698 -27.32 -57.33 46.58
CA ASN A 698 -28.09 -57.85 45.44
C ASN A 698 -27.95 -56.97 44.16
N CYS A 699 -26.96 -56.07 44.09
CA CYS A 699 -26.67 -55.26 42.90
C CYS A 699 -25.57 -55.94 42.06
N ASP A 700 -25.62 -55.73 40.74
CA ASP A 700 -24.56 -56.17 39.83
C ASP A 700 -23.33 -55.25 40.00
N VAL A 701 -22.19 -55.86 40.32
CA VAL A 701 -20.90 -55.18 40.53
C VAL A 701 -20.47 -54.46 39.25
N GLY A 702 -20.69 -55.05 38.07
CA GLY A 702 -20.30 -54.44 36.79
C GLY A 702 -21.11 -53.18 36.47
N LEU A 703 -22.39 -53.12 36.87
CA LEU A 703 -23.20 -51.90 36.73
C LEU A 703 -22.83 -50.82 37.75
N PHE A 704 -22.35 -51.22 38.93
CA PHE A 704 -21.88 -50.28 39.96
C PHE A 704 -20.54 -49.64 39.57
N GLU A 705 -19.56 -50.45 39.14
CA GLU A 705 -18.28 -49.97 38.61
C GLU A 705 -18.47 -49.10 37.37
N LEU A 706 -19.36 -49.49 36.44
CA LEU A 706 -19.70 -48.66 35.28
C LEU A 706 -20.35 -47.33 35.67
N ALA A 707 -21.21 -47.31 36.70
CA ALA A 707 -21.79 -46.08 37.22
C ALA A 707 -20.72 -45.15 37.83
N LEU A 708 -19.70 -45.69 38.50
CA LEU A 708 -18.56 -44.93 39.02
C LEU A 708 -17.65 -44.39 37.88
N GLN A 709 -17.35 -45.19 36.86
CA GLN A 709 -16.60 -44.73 35.68
C GLN A 709 -17.34 -43.66 34.87
N LEU A 710 -18.68 -43.77 34.77
CA LEU A 710 -19.52 -42.75 34.14
C LEU A 710 -19.66 -41.50 35.02
N ARG A 711 -19.62 -41.63 36.36
CA ARG A 711 -19.56 -40.50 37.30
C ARG A 711 -18.26 -39.72 37.16
N GLU A 712 -17.13 -40.40 37.04
CA GLU A 712 -15.82 -39.79 36.82
C GLU A 712 -15.79 -39.02 35.49
N LYS A 713 -16.15 -39.68 34.37
CA LYS A 713 -16.24 -39.04 33.05
C LYS A 713 -17.24 -37.88 32.99
N ARG A 714 -18.32 -37.96 33.77
CA ARG A 714 -19.27 -36.84 33.91
C ARG A 714 -18.65 -35.67 34.64
N LEU A 715 -17.89 -35.92 35.70
CA LEU A 715 -17.17 -34.86 36.43
C LEU A 715 -16.07 -34.24 35.57
N ASP A 716 -15.40 -35.02 34.71
CA ASP A 716 -14.44 -34.47 33.72
C ASP A 716 -15.11 -33.51 32.73
N ILE A 717 -16.27 -33.91 32.18
CA ILE A 717 -17.05 -33.06 31.26
C ILE A 717 -17.67 -31.86 31.99
N GLU A 718 -18.10 -32.01 33.25
CA GLU A 718 -18.64 -30.91 34.08
C GLU A 718 -17.54 -29.90 34.44
N GLU A 719 -16.33 -30.37 34.75
CA GLU A 719 -15.14 -29.55 35.02
C GLU A 719 -14.69 -28.80 33.75
N ALA A 720 -14.56 -29.50 32.62
CA ALA A 720 -14.26 -28.88 31.32
C ALA A 720 -15.34 -27.87 30.87
N LEU A 721 -16.64 -28.15 31.11
CA LEU A 721 -17.72 -27.21 30.83
C LEU A 721 -17.67 -25.95 31.70
N VAL A 722 -17.16 -26.03 32.93
CA VAL A 722 -16.97 -24.86 33.79
C VAL A 722 -15.74 -24.06 33.36
N GLU A 723 -14.63 -24.73 33.02
CA GLU A 723 -13.42 -24.07 32.54
C GLU A 723 -13.65 -23.39 31.17
N GLU A 724 -14.32 -24.03 30.21
CA GLU A 724 -14.62 -23.41 28.92
C GLU A 724 -15.65 -22.26 29.00
N LYS A 725 -16.65 -22.35 29.89
CA LYS A 725 -17.52 -21.20 30.19
C LYS A 725 -16.74 -20.04 30.79
N LYS A 726 -15.80 -20.30 31.71
CA LYS A 726 -14.94 -19.27 32.31
C LYS A 726 -14.04 -18.61 31.27
N ILE A 727 -13.51 -19.37 30.30
CA ILE A 727 -12.75 -18.84 29.17
C ILE A 727 -13.64 -17.94 28.29
N LEU A 728 -14.86 -18.36 27.96
CA LEU A 728 -15.83 -17.55 27.23
C LEU A 728 -16.19 -16.25 27.98
N ASP A 729 -16.46 -16.32 29.28
CA ASP A 729 -16.78 -15.12 30.09
C ASP A 729 -15.58 -14.17 30.25
N ASN A 730 -14.34 -14.66 30.16
CA ASN A 730 -13.14 -13.83 30.11
C ASN A 730 -12.98 -13.17 28.73
N LEU A 731 -13.03 -13.94 27.64
CA LEU A 731 -13.00 -13.42 26.26
C LEU A 731 -14.11 -12.39 26.02
N LYS A 732 -15.29 -12.57 26.63
CA LYS A 732 -16.39 -11.60 26.58
C LYS A 732 -16.04 -10.28 27.27
N LYS A 733 -15.39 -10.32 28.45
CA LYS A 733 -14.91 -9.09 29.12
C LYS A 733 -13.83 -8.41 28.29
N GLU A 734 -12.92 -9.17 27.71
CA GLU A 734 -11.87 -8.65 26.81
C GLU A 734 -12.51 -7.95 25.59
N TYR A 735 -13.44 -8.61 24.90
CA TYR A 735 -14.27 -8.02 23.84
C TYR A 735 -14.96 -6.72 24.29
N ASP A 736 -15.61 -6.70 25.45
CA ASP A 736 -16.29 -5.51 25.96
C ASP A 736 -15.31 -4.36 26.28
N THR A 737 -14.09 -4.66 26.74
CA THR A 737 -13.05 -3.63 26.92
C THR A 737 -12.45 -3.15 25.60
N LEU A 738 -12.23 -4.03 24.62
CA LEU A 738 -11.77 -3.67 23.28
C LEU A 738 -12.81 -2.83 22.55
N SER A 739 -14.09 -3.18 22.64
CA SER A 739 -15.23 -2.45 22.08
C SER A 739 -15.35 -1.03 22.67
N LYS A 740 -15.11 -0.87 23.98
CA LYS A 740 -14.99 0.46 24.62
C LYS A 740 -13.77 1.23 24.11
N LYS A 741 -12.60 0.59 24.01
CA LYS A 741 -11.36 1.22 23.50
C LYS A 741 -11.51 1.67 22.04
N VAL A 742 -12.09 0.86 21.15
CA VAL A 742 -12.35 1.24 19.74
C VAL A 742 -13.25 2.48 19.65
N LYS A 743 -14.29 2.60 20.49
CA LYS A 743 -15.13 3.80 20.51
C LYS A 743 -14.36 5.06 20.95
N ILE A 744 -13.41 4.91 21.89
CA ILE A 744 -12.52 6.01 22.32
C ILE A 744 -11.52 6.37 21.20
N VAL A 745 -10.91 5.37 20.55
CA VAL A 745 -9.99 5.61 19.42
C VAL A 745 -10.73 6.26 18.23
N ALA A 746 -11.95 5.81 17.90
CA ALA A 746 -12.77 6.42 16.85
C ALA A 746 -13.19 7.86 17.18
N THR A 747 -13.52 8.19 18.43
CA THR A 747 -13.80 9.58 18.83
C THR A 747 -12.54 10.45 18.80
N ASN A 748 -11.38 9.92 19.19
CA ASN A 748 -10.09 10.59 19.04
C ASN A 748 -9.68 10.78 17.57
N LEU A 749 -9.98 9.81 16.70
CA LEU A 749 -9.75 9.88 15.26
C LEU A 749 -10.62 10.95 14.62
N ASN A 750 -11.93 10.97 14.92
CA ASN A 750 -12.85 12.01 14.45
C ASN A 750 -12.37 13.41 14.87
N ALA A 751 -11.99 13.59 16.14
CA ALA A 751 -11.43 14.86 16.62
C ALA A 751 -10.12 15.25 15.90
N ALA A 752 -9.24 14.29 15.60
CA ALA A 752 -8.01 14.55 14.85
C ALA A 752 -8.26 14.82 13.35
N GLU A 753 -9.28 14.22 12.74
CA GLU A 753 -9.73 14.53 11.38
C GLU A 753 -10.41 15.92 11.34
N GLU A 754 -11.17 16.31 12.38
CA GLU A 754 -11.74 17.66 12.53
C GLU A 754 -10.66 18.74 12.76
N ASP A 755 -9.65 18.49 13.59
CA ASP A 755 -8.46 19.35 13.76
C ASP A 755 -7.77 19.58 12.41
N LEU A 756 -7.56 18.50 11.64
CA LEU A 756 -6.92 18.53 10.32
C LEU A 756 -7.78 19.28 9.28
N GLU A 757 -9.10 19.09 9.28
CA GLU A 757 -10.03 19.86 8.43
C GLU A 757 -10.09 21.33 8.82
N ALA A 758 -10.03 21.68 10.10
CA ALA A 758 -9.98 23.06 10.57
C ALA A 758 -8.71 23.77 10.06
N TYR A 759 -7.56 23.10 10.17
CA TYR A 759 -6.30 23.61 9.65
C TYR A 759 -6.29 23.70 8.10
N GLN A 760 -6.93 22.76 7.40
CA GLN A 760 -7.13 22.84 5.95
C GLN A 760 -8.08 23.98 5.54
N ARG A 761 -9.09 24.31 6.35
CA ARG A 761 -9.96 25.47 6.15
C ARG A 761 -9.21 26.79 6.35
N GLU A 762 -8.40 26.93 7.39
CA GLU A 762 -7.53 28.12 7.59
C GLU A 762 -6.55 28.30 6.42
N LYS A 763 -5.87 27.22 6.02
CA LYS A 763 -4.99 27.18 4.85
C LYS A 763 -5.70 27.64 3.57
N GLN A 764 -6.95 27.22 3.36
CA GLN A 764 -7.75 27.64 2.20
C GLN A 764 -8.22 29.10 2.30
N GLN A 765 -8.51 29.61 3.50
CA GLN A 765 -8.83 31.02 3.72
C GLN A 765 -7.64 31.92 3.35
N GLN A 766 -6.45 31.65 3.88
CA GLN A 766 -5.26 32.45 3.56
C GLN A 766 -4.84 32.31 2.07
N LEU A 767 -5.14 31.18 1.41
CA LEU A 767 -4.99 31.05 -0.05
C LEU A 767 -6.02 31.88 -0.84
N ASN A 768 -7.25 32.07 -0.32
CA ASN A 768 -8.26 32.90 -0.98
C ASN A 768 -7.95 34.41 -0.91
N GLU A 769 -7.11 34.84 0.05
CA GLU A 769 -6.65 36.22 0.20
C GLU A 769 -5.57 36.61 -0.84
N ILE A 770 -5.00 35.65 -1.58
CA ILE A 770 -4.00 35.91 -2.62
C ILE A 770 -4.68 36.48 -3.88
N LEU A 771 -4.29 37.70 -4.26
CA LEU A 771 -4.83 38.39 -5.43
C LEU A 771 -4.37 37.75 -6.75
N VAL A 772 -5.34 37.35 -7.59
CA VAL A 772 -5.12 36.76 -8.92
C VAL A 772 -5.50 37.77 -10.01
N VAL A 773 -4.55 38.10 -10.90
CA VAL A 773 -4.79 39.07 -11.99
C VAL A 773 -5.34 38.35 -13.23
N ILE A 774 -6.59 38.63 -13.59
CA ILE A 774 -7.26 38.05 -14.76
C ILE A 774 -7.50 39.12 -15.84
N PRO A 775 -6.92 38.98 -17.06
CA PRO A 775 -7.16 39.91 -18.16
C PRO A 775 -8.48 39.59 -18.87
N LEU A 776 -9.51 40.43 -18.66
CA LEU A 776 -10.77 40.35 -19.39
C LEU A 776 -10.78 41.31 -20.58
N LYS A 777 -11.33 40.87 -21.71
CA LYS A 777 -11.72 41.76 -22.81
C LYS A 777 -13.12 42.31 -22.52
N LEU A 778 -13.41 43.52 -23.00
CA LEU A 778 -14.70 44.20 -22.76
C LEU A 778 -15.93 43.34 -23.13
N HIS A 779 -15.86 42.56 -24.22
CA HIS A 779 -16.96 41.65 -24.63
C HIS A 779 -17.12 40.39 -23.77
N GLN A 780 -16.29 40.19 -22.75
CA GLN A 780 -16.40 39.08 -21.78
C GLN A 780 -17.07 39.55 -20.47
N ILE A 781 -17.42 40.83 -20.36
CA ILE A 781 -18.06 41.39 -19.18
C ILE A 781 -19.57 41.39 -19.43
N GLU A 782 -20.23 40.30 -19.01
CA GLU A 782 -21.69 40.14 -19.07
C GLU A 782 -22.41 40.92 -17.94
N HIS A 783 -21.66 41.40 -16.94
CA HIS A 783 -22.20 42.26 -15.87
C HIS A 783 -22.31 43.72 -16.32
N VAL A 784 -23.50 44.09 -16.78
CA VAL A 784 -23.85 45.42 -17.29
C VAL A 784 -24.98 45.99 -16.43
N VAL A 785 -24.84 47.24 -15.96
CA VAL A 785 -25.82 47.91 -15.08
C VAL A 785 -26.27 49.21 -15.77
N PHE A 786 -27.58 49.37 -15.95
CA PHE A 786 -28.18 50.47 -16.75
C PHE A 786 -27.66 50.62 -18.19
N GLY A 787 -27.05 49.58 -18.76
CA GLY A 787 -26.52 49.58 -20.14
C GLY A 787 -25.04 49.91 -20.27
N GLU A 788 -24.38 50.31 -19.18
CA GLU A 788 -22.94 50.57 -19.13
C GLU A 788 -22.21 49.54 -18.26
N ILE A 789 -20.90 49.39 -18.46
CA ILE A 789 -20.04 48.55 -17.62
C ILE A 789 -19.66 49.36 -16.37
N PRO A 790 -19.95 48.89 -15.14
CA PRO A 790 -19.59 49.61 -13.92
C PRO A 790 -18.09 49.88 -13.81
N THR A 791 -17.72 51.08 -13.33
CA THR A 791 -16.32 51.46 -13.07
C THR A 791 -15.70 50.74 -11.87
N ASP A 792 -16.53 50.16 -10.99
CA ASP A 792 -16.10 49.21 -9.96
C ASP A 792 -16.75 47.85 -10.22
N LEU A 793 -15.92 46.81 -10.25
CA LEU A 793 -16.32 45.41 -10.46
C LEU A 793 -16.08 44.54 -9.21
N SER A 794 -15.73 45.14 -8.06
CA SER A 794 -15.38 44.44 -6.82
C SER A 794 -16.50 43.54 -6.27
N GLY A 795 -17.77 43.85 -6.59
CA GLY A 795 -18.94 43.02 -6.27
C GLY A 795 -19.27 41.92 -7.29
N THR A 796 -18.46 41.72 -8.33
CA THR A 796 -18.77 40.81 -9.44
C THR A 796 -18.01 39.48 -9.36
N LEU A 797 -18.69 38.37 -9.67
CA LEU A 797 -18.09 37.04 -9.70
C LEU A 797 -17.56 36.71 -11.10
N VAL A 798 -16.24 36.57 -11.24
CA VAL A 798 -15.63 36.03 -12.46
C VAL A 798 -15.87 34.51 -12.50
N PHE A 799 -16.62 34.05 -13.50
CA PHE A 799 -16.99 32.64 -13.65
C PHE A 799 -16.72 32.13 -15.07
N SER A 800 -16.49 30.82 -15.22
CA SER A 800 -16.23 30.21 -16.53
C SER A 800 -17.53 29.85 -17.24
N ASN A 801 -17.74 30.33 -18.46
CA ASN A 801 -18.92 30.01 -19.27
C ASN A 801 -19.10 28.48 -19.45
N HIS A 802 -18.02 27.69 -19.50
CA HIS A 802 -18.12 26.22 -19.52
C HIS A 802 -18.70 25.66 -18.22
N SER A 803 -18.24 26.15 -17.06
CA SER A 803 -18.78 25.77 -15.75
C SER A 803 -20.24 26.21 -15.60
N LEU A 804 -20.60 27.39 -16.14
CA LEU A 804 -21.97 27.90 -16.14
C LEU A 804 -22.90 27.00 -16.96
N SER A 805 -22.53 26.68 -18.20
CA SER A 805 -23.27 25.75 -19.06
C SER A 805 -23.39 24.36 -18.43
N ARG A 806 -22.36 23.88 -17.73
CA ARG A 806 -22.40 22.60 -17.00
C ARG A 806 -23.39 22.63 -15.84
N LEU A 807 -23.44 23.71 -15.06
CA LEU A 807 -24.42 23.87 -13.97
C LEU A 807 -25.84 23.99 -14.50
N GLN A 808 -26.06 24.78 -15.56
CA GLN A 808 -27.36 24.87 -16.23
C GLN A 808 -27.84 23.50 -16.75
N GLY A 809 -26.94 22.73 -17.37
CA GLY A 809 -27.22 21.35 -17.77
C GLY A 809 -27.52 20.41 -16.60
N ARG A 810 -26.78 20.52 -15.48
CA ARG A 810 -27.00 19.71 -14.28
C ARG A 810 -28.35 20.02 -13.62
N ILE A 811 -28.80 21.28 -13.63
CA ILE A 811 -30.14 21.66 -13.13
C ILE A 811 -31.25 20.92 -13.89
N VAL A 812 -31.15 20.81 -15.22
CA VAL A 812 -32.13 20.04 -16.03
C VAL A 812 -32.07 18.55 -15.70
N GLN A 813 -30.87 17.97 -15.55
CA GLN A 813 -30.71 16.57 -15.13
C GLN A 813 -31.32 16.30 -13.74
N LEU A 814 -31.07 17.18 -12.77
CA LEU A 814 -31.65 17.10 -11.42
C LEU A 814 -33.17 17.21 -11.43
N GLN A 815 -33.75 18.04 -12.31
CA GLN A 815 -35.20 18.11 -12.51
C GLN A 815 -35.77 16.79 -13.06
N GLU A 816 -35.07 16.14 -14.00
CA GLU A 816 -35.44 14.79 -14.46
C GLU A 816 -35.28 13.73 -13.38
N GLU A 817 -34.16 13.72 -12.64
CA GLU A 817 -33.85 12.77 -11.57
C GLU A 817 -34.89 12.87 -10.44
N ASN A 818 -35.21 14.08 -9.99
CA ASN A 818 -36.28 14.35 -9.04
C ASN A 818 -37.64 13.90 -9.61
N SER A 819 -37.94 14.14 -10.89
CA SER A 819 -39.17 13.66 -11.54
C SER A 819 -39.26 12.13 -11.62
N LYS A 820 -38.13 11.43 -11.79
CA LYS A 820 -38.03 9.95 -11.77
C LYS A 820 -38.25 9.42 -10.34
N GLN A 821 -37.56 10.00 -9.35
CA GLN A 821 -37.70 9.65 -7.94
C GLN A 821 -39.12 9.92 -7.40
N GLN A 822 -39.78 11.00 -7.82
CA GLN A 822 -41.17 11.28 -7.46
C GLN A 822 -42.18 10.25 -8.03
N LYS A 823 -41.90 9.62 -9.18
CA LYS A 823 -42.71 8.52 -9.71
C LYS A 823 -42.50 7.27 -8.87
N LEU A 824 -41.24 6.85 -8.68
CA LEU A 824 -40.88 5.70 -7.86
C LEU A 824 -41.43 5.80 -6.42
N ASN A 825 -41.37 6.99 -5.82
CA ASN A 825 -41.92 7.27 -4.48
C ASN A 825 -43.48 7.22 -4.44
N LYS A 826 -44.17 7.50 -5.54
CA LYS A 826 -45.62 7.27 -5.66
C LYS A 826 -45.92 5.77 -5.75
N GLU A 827 -45.19 5.04 -6.60
CA GLU A 827 -45.30 3.58 -6.74
C GLU A 827 -45.04 2.86 -5.41
N TRP A 828 -44.00 3.23 -4.66
CA TRP A 828 -43.74 2.69 -3.32
C TRP A 828 -44.86 3.03 -2.32
N ARG A 829 -45.43 4.24 -2.36
CA ARG A 829 -46.59 4.60 -1.53
C ARG A 829 -47.86 3.83 -1.91
N GLU A 830 -48.02 3.46 -3.17
CA GLU A 830 -49.12 2.62 -3.63
C GLU A 830 -48.92 1.15 -3.25
N ARG A 831 -47.72 0.59 -3.43
CA ARG A 831 -47.32 -0.71 -2.86
C ARG A 831 -47.54 -0.77 -1.35
N ARG A 832 -47.14 0.26 -0.59
CA ARG A 832 -47.36 0.33 0.87
C ARG A 832 -48.85 0.35 1.20
N LYS A 833 -49.69 1.07 0.46
CA LYS A 833 -51.16 1.05 0.62
C LYS A 833 -51.75 -0.34 0.32
N GLN A 834 -51.26 -1.01 -0.73
CA GLN A 834 -51.67 -2.37 -1.09
C GLN A 834 -51.29 -3.38 -0.02
N LEU A 835 -50.02 -3.45 0.38
CA LEU A 835 -49.52 -4.34 1.44
C LEU A 835 -50.24 -4.10 2.79
N ILE A 836 -50.64 -2.87 3.10
CA ILE A 836 -51.45 -2.56 4.30
C ILE A 836 -52.89 -3.07 4.17
N ARG A 837 -53.49 -3.08 2.97
CA ARG A 837 -54.80 -3.71 2.73
C ARG A 837 -54.69 -5.24 2.83
N GLU A 838 -53.73 -5.82 2.12
CA GLU A 838 -53.46 -7.27 2.13
C GLU A 838 -53.16 -7.77 3.54
N LYS A 839 -52.34 -7.06 4.34
CA LYS A 839 -52.11 -7.38 5.75
C LYS A 839 -53.40 -7.35 6.58
N ARG A 840 -54.31 -6.40 6.34
CA ARG A 840 -55.62 -6.33 7.03
C ARG A 840 -56.58 -7.42 6.55
N GLU A 841 -56.53 -7.80 5.29
CA GLU A 841 -57.38 -8.85 4.70
C GLU A 841 -56.90 -10.25 5.12
N MET A 842 -55.59 -10.47 5.18
CA MET A 842 -54.99 -11.65 5.80
C MET A 842 -55.30 -11.69 7.30
N ALA A 843 -55.18 -10.60 8.05
CA ALA A 843 -55.55 -10.56 9.47
C ALA A 843 -57.05 -10.88 9.69
N LYS A 844 -57.96 -10.35 8.86
CA LYS A 844 -59.39 -10.71 8.87
C LYS A 844 -59.63 -12.18 8.51
N THR A 845 -58.82 -12.74 7.60
CA THR A 845 -58.94 -14.13 7.17
C THR A 845 -58.44 -15.09 8.26
N ILE A 846 -57.30 -14.78 8.88
CA ILE A 846 -56.79 -15.45 10.07
C ILE A 846 -57.84 -15.40 11.18
N HIS A 847 -58.42 -14.24 11.48
CA HIS A 847 -59.44 -14.15 12.54
C HIS A 847 -60.70 -14.97 12.23
N LYS A 848 -61.19 -14.97 10.98
CA LYS A 848 -62.28 -15.87 10.55
C LYS A 848 -61.90 -17.35 10.65
N MET A 849 -60.64 -17.71 10.41
CA MET A 849 -60.14 -19.06 10.60
C MET A 849 -60.04 -19.41 12.10
N GLU A 850 -59.65 -18.48 12.97
CA GLU A 850 -59.68 -18.63 14.42
C GLU A 850 -61.11 -18.77 14.96
N GLU A 851 -62.07 -18.00 14.45
CA GLU A 851 -63.50 -18.11 14.78
C GLU A 851 -64.06 -19.46 14.32
N THR A 852 -63.94 -19.79 13.04
CA THR A 852 -64.47 -21.07 12.51
C THR A 852 -63.78 -22.29 13.14
N VAL A 853 -62.50 -22.21 13.53
CA VAL A 853 -61.84 -23.25 14.32
C VAL A 853 -62.38 -23.32 15.75
N ARG A 854 -62.60 -22.19 16.43
CA ARG A 854 -63.23 -22.17 17.77
C ARG A 854 -64.65 -22.73 17.72
N ASP A 855 -65.46 -22.36 16.75
CA ASP A 855 -66.83 -22.85 16.57
C ASP A 855 -66.85 -24.35 16.27
N LEU A 856 -65.94 -24.83 15.41
CA LEU A 856 -65.79 -26.27 15.14
C LEU A 856 -65.28 -27.05 16.36
N MET A 857 -64.44 -26.46 17.22
CA MET A 857 -64.03 -27.06 18.50
C MET A 857 -65.22 -27.16 19.46
N ILE A 858 -65.95 -26.06 19.66
CA ILE A 858 -67.11 -26.00 20.56
C ILE A 858 -68.21 -26.94 20.07
N SER A 859 -68.50 -26.97 18.76
CA SER A 859 -69.48 -27.87 18.15
C SER A 859 -69.12 -29.35 18.29
N LYS A 860 -67.83 -29.72 18.22
CA LYS A 860 -67.38 -31.13 18.29
C LYS A 860 -67.02 -31.63 19.68
N PHE A 861 -66.64 -30.74 20.61
CA PHE A 861 -66.11 -31.10 21.93
C PHE A 861 -66.78 -30.36 23.10
N GLY A 862 -67.77 -29.49 22.85
CA GLY A 862 -68.46 -28.69 23.87
C GLY A 862 -67.63 -27.55 24.48
N ARG A 863 -66.34 -27.44 24.13
CA ARG A 863 -65.39 -26.44 24.63
C ARG A 863 -64.23 -26.26 23.66
N VAL A 864 -63.49 -25.16 23.79
CA VAL A 864 -62.19 -25.00 23.12
C VAL A 864 -61.19 -25.98 23.75
N ILE A 865 -60.41 -26.69 22.92
CA ILE A 865 -59.39 -27.67 23.35
C ILE A 865 -58.15 -27.47 22.49
N ASP A 866 -56.96 -27.46 23.11
CA ASP A 866 -55.70 -27.50 22.36
C ASP A 866 -55.56 -28.83 21.62
N LEU A 867 -55.49 -28.75 20.29
CA LEU A 867 -55.32 -29.90 19.41
C LEU A 867 -53.89 -30.45 19.43
N ALA A 868 -52.88 -29.67 19.81
CA ALA A 868 -51.52 -30.17 19.97
C ALA A 868 -51.43 -31.11 21.19
N ALA A 869 -51.86 -30.64 22.36
CA ALA A 869 -52.02 -31.48 23.55
C ALA A 869 -52.98 -32.66 23.31
N LEU A 870 -54.11 -32.48 22.61
CA LEU A 870 -55.02 -33.60 22.34
C LEU A 870 -54.39 -34.66 21.44
N GLN A 871 -53.58 -34.28 20.44
CA GLN A 871 -52.88 -35.25 19.60
C GLN A 871 -51.82 -36.04 20.38
N THR A 872 -51.06 -35.39 21.27
CA THR A 872 -50.04 -36.08 22.10
C THR A 872 -50.65 -36.91 23.23
N LEU A 873 -51.73 -36.45 23.86
CA LEU A 873 -52.45 -37.18 24.92
C LEU A 873 -53.33 -38.32 24.40
N SER A 874 -53.64 -38.37 23.10
CA SER A 874 -54.50 -39.41 22.49
C SER A 874 -53.99 -40.84 22.66
N VAL A 875 -52.68 -41.01 22.91
CA VAL A 875 -52.05 -42.28 23.27
C VAL A 875 -51.13 -42.01 24.45
N ASN A 876 -51.52 -42.45 25.65
CA ASN A 876 -50.60 -42.49 26.78
C ASN A 876 -49.54 -43.57 26.48
N THR A 877 -48.37 -43.16 25.99
CA THR A 877 -47.26 -44.03 25.58
C THR A 877 -46.86 -44.97 26.72
N THR A 878 -46.70 -44.44 27.94
CA THR A 878 -46.38 -45.25 29.13
C THR A 878 -47.39 -46.35 29.40
N LEU A 879 -48.69 -46.12 29.15
CA LEU A 879 -49.74 -47.12 29.33
C LEU A 879 -49.66 -48.24 28.26
N GLU A 880 -49.43 -47.89 27.00
CA GLU A 880 -49.28 -48.88 25.93
C GLU A 880 -47.96 -49.65 26.03
N GLU A 881 -46.88 -49.01 26.49
CA GLU A 881 -45.61 -49.66 26.84
C GLU A 881 -45.78 -50.61 28.03
N LEU A 882 -46.51 -50.22 29.07
CA LEU A 882 -46.87 -51.10 30.19
C LEU A 882 -47.73 -52.27 29.74
N ARG A 883 -48.63 -52.10 28.75
CA ARG A 883 -49.35 -53.20 28.10
C ARG A 883 -48.43 -54.12 27.29
N ILE A 884 -47.44 -53.58 26.56
CA ILE A 884 -46.41 -54.39 25.88
C ILE A 884 -45.57 -55.17 26.91
N LYS A 885 -45.18 -54.54 28.01
CA LYS A 885 -44.45 -55.16 29.14
C LYS A 885 -45.30 -56.26 29.81
N LYS A 886 -46.61 -56.04 30.00
CA LYS A 886 -47.57 -57.05 30.49
C LYS A 886 -47.69 -58.23 29.52
N LEU A 887 -47.99 -58.00 28.25
CA LEU A 887 -48.12 -59.05 27.23
C LEU A 887 -46.83 -59.89 27.06
N ARG A 888 -45.66 -59.26 27.21
CA ARG A 888 -44.36 -59.96 27.25
C ARG A 888 -44.23 -60.87 28.49
N LYS A 889 -44.64 -60.41 29.67
CA LYS A 889 -44.65 -61.22 30.91
C LYS A 889 -45.69 -62.35 30.85
N GLU A 890 -46.87 -62.11 30.29
CA GLU A 890 -47.86 -63.18 30.05
C GLU A 890 -47.30 -64.27 29.12
N LEU A 891 -46.50 -63.90 28.11
CA LEU A 891 -45.82 -64.84 27.23
C LEU A 891 -44.67 -65.62 27.89
N THR A 892 -43.94 -65.06 28.86
CA THR A 892 -42.94 -65.83 29.64
C THR A 892 -43.64 -66.79 30.59
N ASN A 893 -44.60 -66.30 31.37
CA ASN A 893 -45.36 -67.11 32.34
C ASN A 893 -46.08 -68.28 31.65
N ALA A 894 -46.65 -68.07 30.46
CA ALA A 894 -47.29 -69.15 29.68
C ALA A 894 -46.30 -70.22 29.17
N LYS A 895 -45.00 -69.88 28.97
CA LYS A 895 -43.96 -70.88 28.64
C LYS A 895 -43.53 -71.65 29.88
N GLU A 896 -43.39 -70.96 31.01
CA GLU A 896 -43.07 -71.57 32.31
C GLU A 896 -44.16 -72.56 32.74
N ILE A 897 -45.44 -72.17 32.62
CA ILE A 897 -46.58 -73.06 32.87
C ILE A 897 -46.50 -74.32 32.00
N LYS A 898 -46.25 -74.20 30.70
CA LYS A 898 -46.05 -75.36 29.82
C LYS A 898 -44.89 -76.27 30.24
N GLN A 899 -43.76 -75.69 30.68
CA GLN A 899 -42.63 -76.48 31.21
C GLN A 899 -43.00 -77.21 32.52
N TRP A 900 -43.85 -76.63 33.36
CA TRP A 900 -44.37 -77.31 34.54
C TRP A 900 -45.41 -78.38 34.19
N GLU A 901 -46.28 -78.16 33.19
CA GLU A 901 -47.21 -79.17 32.65
C GLU A 901 -46.46 -80.37 32.07
N GLU A 902 -45.40 -80.15 31.28
CA GLU A 902 -44.53 -81.21 30.75
C GLU A 902 -43.85 -82.03 31.88
N LYS A 903 -43.29 -81.36 32.91
CA LYS A 903 -42.73 -82.03 34.10
C LYS A 903 -43.80 -82.84 34.86
N ILE A 904 -45.00 -82.29 35.05
CA ILE A 904 -46.11 -82.97 35.72
C ILE A 904 -46.57 -84.19 34.91
N ALA A 905 -46.62 -84.10 33.59
CA ALA A 905 -46.93 -85.22 32.71
C ALA A 905 -45.85 -86.32 32.79
N GLN A 906 -44.57 -85.95 32.83
CA GLN A 906 -43.44 -86.88 33.00
C GLN A 906 -43.51 -87.62 34.35
N VAL A 907 -43.69 -86.90 35.47
CA VAL A 907 -43.83 -87.51 36.80
C VAL A 907 -45.08 -88.41 36.90
N ARG A 908 -46.20 -88.02 36.26
CA ARG A 908 -47.40 -88.88 36.16
C ARG A 908 -47.14 -90.16 35.36
N TRP A 909 -46.34 -90.09 34.29
CA TRP A 909 -45.96 -91.25 33.49
C TRP A 909 -45.04 -92.20 34.29
N GLU A 910 -44.07 -91.67 35.03
CA GLU A 910 -43.20 -92.45 35.92
C GLU A 910 -44.01 -93.14 37.03
N LEU A 911 -44.96 -92.43 37.66
CA LEU A 911 -45.87 -93.01 38.66
C LEU A 911 -46.75 -94.13 38.07
N MET A 912 -47.31 -93.93 36.87
CA MET A 912 -48.06 -94.95 36.14
C MET A 912 -47.19 -96.19 35.86
N MET A 913 -45.95 -96.01 35.43
CA MET A 913 -45.01 -97.10 35.18
C MET A 913 -44.67 -97.87 36.45
N LYS A 914 -44.43 -97.18 37.58
CA LYS A 914 -44.21 -97.83 38.89
C LYS A 914 -45.45 -98.56 39.40
N THR A 915 -46.65 -98.02 39.17
CA THR A 915 -47.92 -98.71 39.47
C THR A 915 -48.07 -99.99 38.64
N LYS A 916 -47.68 -99.95 37.35
CA LYS A 916 -47.69 -101.11 36.45
C LYS A 916 -46.66 -102.18 36.86
N GLU A 917 -45.48 -101.78 37.34
CA GLU A 917 -44.50 -102.69 37.95
C GLU A 917 -45.04 -103.34 39.24
N HIS A 918 -45.64 -102.57 40.15
CA HIS A 918 -46.27 -103.09 41.37
C HIS A 918 -47.37 -104.09 41.03
N THR A 919 -48.22 -103.77 40.06
CA THR A 919 -49.30 -104.66 39.59
C THR A 919 -48.74 -105.97 39.04
N LYS A 920 -47.65 -105.94 38.26
CA LYS A 920 -46.96 -107.16 37.80
C LYS A 920 -46.42 -108.01 38.96
N LYS A 921 -45.76 -107.39 39.95
CA LYS A 921 -45.26 -108.09 41.14
C LYS A 921 -46.40 -108.74 41.95
N LEU A 922 -47.55 -108.06 42.04
CA LEU A 922 -48.74 -108.59 42.72
C LEU A 922 -49.31 -109.83 42.00
N HIS A 923 -49.30 -109.86 40.66
CA HIS A 923 -49.70 -111.04 39.89
C HIS A 923 -48.72 -112.20 40.11
N GLN A 924 -47.41 -111.95 40.03
CA GLN A 924 -46.38 -112.95 40.33
C GLN A 924 -46.53 -113.56 41.74
N MET A 925 -46.86 -112.73 42.74
CA MET A 925 -47.15 -113.19 44.11
C MET A 925 -48.41 -114.06 44.17
N ASN A 926 -49.47 -113.72 43.41
CA ASN A 926 -50.68 -114.53 43.32
C ASN A 926 -50.41 -115.88 42.63
N ASP A 927 -49.61 -115.90 41.56
CA ASP A 927 -49.24 -117.12 40.85
C ASP A 927 -48.43 -118.07 41.76
N LEU A 928 -47.48 -117.53 42.53
CA LEU A 928 -46.77 -118.27 43.57
C LEU A 928 -47.69 -118.78 44.70
N CYS A 929 -48.78 -118.06 45.02
CA CYS A 929 -49.79 -118.52 45.97
C CYS A 929 -50.62 -119.69 45.40
N ILE A 930 -50.89 -119.70 44.10
CA ILE A 930 -51.56 -120.80 43.39
C ILE A 930 -50.64 -122.03 43.32
N GLU A 931 -49.35 -121.84 42.99
CA GLU A 931 -48.33 -122.90 43.04
C GLU A 931 -48.22 -123.52 44.43
N LYS A 932 -48.16 -122.70 45.49
CA LYS A 932 -48.19 -123.21 46.88
C LYS A 932 -49.43 -124.05 47.15
N LYS A 933 -50.63 -123.56 46.81
CA LYS A 933 -51.89 -124.32 47.00
C LYS A 933 -51.91 -125.64 46.25
N LYS A 934 -51.32 -125.71 45.04
CA LYS A 934 -51.14 -126.98 44.31
C LYS A 934 -50.22 -127.93 45.10
N LEU A 935 -49.07 -127.46 45.58
CA LEU A 935 -48.14 -128.27 46.37
C LEU A 935 -48.77 -128.77 47.67
N ASP A 936 -49.46 -127.91 48.42
CA ASP A 936 -50.21 -128.27 49.64
C ASP A 936 -51.30 -129.34 49.33
N SER A 937 -52.01 -129.22 48.20
CA SER A 937 -53.00 -130.23 47.77
C SER A 937 -52.34 -131.57 47.38
N ARG A 938 -51.16 -131.52 46.76
CA ARG A 938 -50.40 -132.70 46.31
C ARG A 938 -49.80 -133.46 47.51
N LEU A 939 -49.37 -132.74 48.54
CA LEU A 939 -48.94 -133.28 49.82
C LEU A 939 -50.08 -134.04 50.51
N ASN A 940 -51.28 -133.43 50.60
CA ASN A 940 -52.46 -134.07 51.16
C ASN A 940 -52.86 -135.36 50.41
N THR A 941 -52.75 -135.40 49.07
CA THR A 941 -53.03 -136.64 48.32
C THR A 941 -52.02 -137.75 48.58
N LEU A 942 -50.74 -137.43 48.87
CA LEU A 942 -49.74 -138.44 49.24
C LEU A 942 -49.96 -138.96 50.67
N GLN A 943 -50.30 -138.06 51.61
CA GLN A 943 -50.54 -138.41 53.00
C GLN A 943 -51.76 -139.36 53.18
N ASN A 944 -52.75 -139.29 52.29
CA ASN A 944 -53.91 -140.18 52.30
C ASN A 944 -53.65 -141.61 51.78
N GLN A 945 -52.47 -141.93 51.21
CA GLN A 945 -52.20 -143.25 50.61
C GLN A 945 -51.46 -144.25 51.51
N GLN A 946 -50.99 -143.86 52.70
CA GLN A 946 -50.28 -144.74 53.65
C GLN A 946 -50.78 -144.58 55.11
N GLY A 947 -52.11 -144.59 55.31
CA GLY A 947 -52.75 -144.23 56.59
C GLY A 947 -53.70 -145.26 57.23
N ASN A 948 -53.80 -146.50 56.72
CA ASN A 948 -54.77 -147.50 57.22
C ASN A 948 -54.32 -148.23 58.51
N ALA A 949 -53.92 -147.48 59.54
CA ALA A 949 -53.71 -147.99 60.89
C ALA A 949 -53.95 -146.91 61.97
N PHE A 950 -55.01 -147.10 62.77
CA PHE A 950 -55.20 -146.52 64.11
C PHE A 950 -55.11 -144.98 64.26
N GLN A 951 -56.21 -144.27 63.93
CA GLN A 951 -56.61 -143.09 64.72
C GLN A 951 -58.14 -142.87 64.75
N GLY A 952 -58.86 -143.81 65.37
CA GLY A 952 -60.27 -143.63 65.70
C GLY A 952 -60.45 -142.69 66.91
N PRO A 953 -61.42 -141.75 66.90
CA PRO A 953 -61.79 -140.98 68.09
C PRO A 953 -62.19 -141.90 69.24
N ARG A 954 -61.81 -141.55 70.47
CA ARG A 954 -62.12 -142.37 71.65
C ARG A 954 -63.63 -142.46 71.87
N LYS A 955 -64.10 -143.63 72.34
CA LYS A 955 -65.52 -143.89 72.66
C LYS A 955 -66.12 -142.99 73.77
N ALA A 956 -65.35 -142.04 74.33
CA ALA A 956 -65.84 -141.04 75.27
C ALA A 956 -66.61 -139.91 74.58
N ASP A 957 -66.09 -139.36 73.47
CA ASP A 957 -66.62 -138.11 72.88
C ASP A 957 -67.91 -138.34 72.07
N ILE A 958 -68.02 -139.53 71.44
CA ILE A 958 -69.26 -139.96 70.78
C ILE A 958 -70.36 -140.15 71.85
N VAL A 959 -70.05 -140.84 72.95
CA VAL A 959 -70.97 -141.02 74.08
C VAL A 959 -71.32 -139.68 74.75
N ALA A 960 -70.41 -138.69 74.78
CA ALA A 960 -70.72 -137.35 75.24
C ALA A 960 -71.72 -136.63 74.31
N ARG A 961 -71.49 -136.66 72.98
CA ARG A 961 -72.42 -136.07 72.00
C ARG A 961 -73.77 -136.79 71.95
N GLU A 962 -73.80 -138.12 72.06
CA GLU A 962 -75.03 -138.88 72.16
C GLU A 962 -75.77 -138.60 73.47
N LYS A 963 -75.09 -138.52 74.62
CA LYS A 963 -75.69 -138.09 75.89
C LYS A 963 -76.25 -136.67 75.84
N VAL A 964 -75.58 -135.73 75.17
CA VAL A 964 -76.11 -134.37 74.94
C VAL A 964 -77.33 -134.41 74.02
N THR A 965 -77.30 -135.19 72.94
CA THR A 965 -78.43 -135.33 72.01
C THR A 965 -79.64 -136.02 72.66
N GLN A 966 -79.38 -137.03 73.51
CA GLN A 966 -80.37 -137.69 74.36
C GLN A 966 -80.88 -136.75 75.45
N LEU A 967 -80.04 -135.91 76.06
CA LEU A 967 -80.48 -134.87 77.00
C LEU A 967 -81.38 -133.84 76.32
N ILE A 968 -81.08 -133.42 75.09
CA ILE A 968 -81.94 -132.51 74.31
C ILE A 968 -83.26 -133.19 73.97
N ARG A 969 -83.26 -134.47 73.57
CA ARG A 969 -84.50 -135.24 73.35
C ARG A 969 -85.31 -135.42 74.64
N LEU A 970 -84.68 -135.83 75.74
CA LEU A 970 -85.31 -135.98 77.05
C LEU A 970 -85.80 -134.64 77.61
N GLN A 971 -85.12 -133.52 77.34
CA GLN A 971 -85.62 -132.18 77.69
C GLN A 971 -86.80 -131.79 76.81
N ALA A 972 -86.79 -132.08 75.50
CA ALA A 972 -87.93 -131.85 74.62
C ALA A 972 -89.14 -132.71 74.99
N GLU A 973 -88.93 -134.01 75.27
CA GLU A 973 -89.93 -134.95 75.77
C GLU A 973 -90.44 -134.54 77.16
N LYS A 974 -89.57 -134.06 78.06
CA LYS A 974 -89.98 -133.55 79.37
C LYS A 974 -90.69 -132.19 79.27
N ILE A 975 -90.38 -131.35 78.29
CA ILE A 975 -91.14 -130.14 77.97
C ILE A 975 -92.50 -130.49 77.35
N LEU A 976 -92.59 -131.55 76.54
CA LEU A 976 -93.86 -132.07 76.01
C LEU A 976 -94.71 -132.72 77.12
N ALA A 977 -94.10 -133.53 77.99
CA ALA A 977 -94.73 -134.12 79.16
C ALA A 977 -95.21 -133.04 80.13
N LEU A 978 -94.38 -132.04 80.47
CA LEU A 978 -94.80 -130.89 81.29
C LEU A 978 -95.89 -130.06 80.60
N LYS A 979 -95.89 -129.91 79.27
CA LYS A 979 -97.00 -129.27 78.54
C LYS A 979 -98.29 -130.11 78.61
N HIS A 980 -98.19 -131.43 78.56
CA HIS A 980 -99.33 -132.34 78.68
C HIS A 980 -99.87 -132.38 80.12
N GLU A 981 -98.98 -132.41 81.11
CA GLU A 981 -99.26 -132.32 82.54
C GLU A 981 -99.87 -130.96 82.91
N ILE A 982 -99.35 -129.84 82.39
CA ILE A 982 -99.97 -128.51 82.51
C ILE A 982 -101.35 -128.46 81.82
N SER A 983 -101.56 -129.22 80.74
CA SER A 983 -102.86 -129.34 80.08
C SER A 983 -103.87 -130.15 80.89
N ILE A 984 -103.42 -131.22 81.56
CA ILE A 984 -104.25 -132.10 82.40
C ILE A 984 -104.57 -131.41 83.74
N LEU A 985 -103.58 -130.80 84.39
CA LEU A 985 -103.73 -130.08 85.65
C LEU A 985 -104.55 -128.78 85.54
N ARG A 986 -104.78 -128.25 84.32
CA ARG A 986 -105.54 -127.00 84.16
C ARG A 986 -107.06 -127.13 84.26
N LYS A 987 -107.67 -128.31 84.04
CA LYS A 987 -109.16 -128.46 84.10
C LYS A 987 -109.65 -129.80 84.65
N LYS A 988 -109.63 -129.91 85.99
CA LYS A 988 -110.48 -130.76 86.88
C LYS A 988 -110.61 -132.26 86.53
N GLY A 989 -109.95 -133.16 87.29
CA GLY A 989 -110.13 -134.62 87.13
C GLY A 989 -109.74 -135.54 88.31
N GLY A 990 -108.64 -135.28 89.05
CA GLY A 990 -108.14 -136.15 90.14
C GLY A 990 -107.39 -137.42 89.65
N ILE A 991 -106.74 -138.26 90.49
CA ILE A 991 -106.36 -138.23 91.93
C ILE A 991 -105.06 -139.09 92.10
N ILE A 992 -104.31 -138.95 93.22
CA ILE A 992 -103.21 -139.83 93.74
C ILE A 992 -101.86 -139.71 92.97
N LEU A 993 -100.61 -139.65 93.50
CA LEU A 993 -99.85 -139.47 94.77
C LEU A 993 -98.47 -140.24 94.58
N PRO A 994 -97.41 -140.07 95.41
CA PRO A 994 -95.98 -140.09 94.99
C PRO A 994 -95.23 -141.33 95.59
N PRO A 995 -93.90 -141.41 95.99
CA PRO A 995 -92.80 -140.42 96.10
C PRO A 995 -91.32 -140.91 95.91
N ILE A 996 -90.32 -140.09 96.33
CA ILE A 996 -88.93 -140.46 96.77
C ILE A 996 -87.90 -140.90 95.66
N LYS A 997 -86.58 -140.57 95.62
CA LYS A 997 -85.65 -139.67 96.38
C LYS A 997 -84.36 -139.27 95.56
N PHE A 998 -83.51 -138.44 96.20
CA PHE A 998 -82.07 -138.06 96.08
C PHE A 998 -81.02 -139.01 95.42
N PRO A 999 -79.75 -138.57 95.10
CA PRO A 999 -79.01 -137.40 95.63
C PRO A 999 -78.22 -136.52 94.62
N SER A 1000 -77.23 -135.78 95.16
CA SER A 1000 -76.23 -134.81 94.65
C SER A 1000 -75.42 -135.22 93.40
N GLU A 1001 -74.61 -134.37 92.72
CA GLU A 1001 -74.08 -133.02 92.99
C GLU A 1001 -73.61 -132.34 91.67
N ARG A 1002 -73.83 -131.02 91.45
CA ARG A 1002 -73.07 -130.12 90.53
C ARG A 1002 -73.69 -128.71 90.38
N ARG A 1003 -72.88 -127.67 90.62
CA ARG A 1003 -72.94 -126.23 90.25
C ARG A 1003 -71.62 -125.63 90.78
N THR A 1004 -70.99 -124.60 90.24
CA THR A 1004 -71.19 -123.71 89.06
C THR A 1004 -69.81 -123.50 88.45
N ASP A 1005 -69.62 -123.72 87.14
CA ASP A 1005 -69.68 -122.71 86.07
C ASP A 1005 -68.51 -121.72 86.10
N GLU A 1006 -67.71 -121.72 85.03
CA GLU A 1006 -66.40 -121.06 84.93
C GLU A 1006 -66.50 -119.64 84.37
N ALA A 1007 -65.60 -118.79 84.85
CA ALA A 1007 -65.00 -117.70 84.08
C ALA A 1007 -63.47 -117.84 84.17
N PHE A 1008 -62.77 -117.40 83.12
CA PHE A 1008 -61.34 -117.66 82.82
C PHE A 1008 -61.02 -119.06 82.29
#